data_AF-A0A7X4VX05-F1
#
_entry.id   AF-A0A7X4VX05-F1
#
_cell.length_a   1.000
_cell.length_b   1.000
_cell.length_c   1.000
_cell.angle_alpha   90.00
_cell.angle_beta   90.00
_cell.angle_gamma   90.00
#
_symmetry.space_group_name_H-M   'P 1'
#
loop_
_entity.id
_entity.type
_entity.pdbx_description
1 polymer ?
#
loop_
_entity_poly.entity_id
_entity_poly.type
_entity_poly.pdbx_seq_one_letter_code
_entity_poly.pdbx_strand_id
1 'polypeptide(L)'
;MIDLLNAWWAQQLVLCGWAFDPDPLSVSPEDARERLSTLAVPDRGELGWRLLESLDIGGADADPARLLAALELAALAGAAEWLERNQARAWAHWLTGEIVAHHRDLDAWLEALRRARSAEGWVRGDDGFAEACDALAALEHEGDGITWERLGEWLAVHDRPEVLWPSDGGAMAWRLRAGFAPVLTLPAGEHDWAGVTEWLAEDWQVHGRDDLVRVLLWLGAQGDRQGWDLDATRLLALDLDARRAWYEGLEAGERRYGRTLLMFLEQGEPLEWAAWDWLRLVDLAWSGACLGWLQDEEALAFALHAADLVQHRYSDWSALARGFQRGRSLFEGRNLLGSFEADWRLLLQSPLSPWRVPLQGLVDDTLMGSAREAMRCWRADARHWVLALASVREPELAVRQGASVPVTSARCADARSYLAEHLDLYPDEGVEALVRYWLPAEAHHLNQLAADAAHGALPPAETPFGRPEPDALAQRNALRQASRHAATIHMAEKYAFYLQMAFDSEAFDAEGLAALAEALRGSLCRFYPDARRLLEAWICWDSLLPEEGQPTLALEIRWHLEDPGSLFHWLDWRVDEWHEPGPRPRLSQFTALSLVGPLNSPPWSLPHRESEREAVAIREWVDGHYALHSAEELVEFLNFLLESGDRQEYQINYAPYTLNTTRLASEIATLESGECSEEERTHLLRLQRVRDNEDGCNDTDLIAWDLAQAVDLAVAARQLGWLEAADFDRVLERAHGLAASHYSGWEAYARGFYAGFSFFMGETPERESFLAGLRQALVAWLSAAPPLAGPWASLEFPGARPRHWAPMHIDTLPGDSRLLH
;
A
#
# COMPACT_ATOMS: atom_id res chain seq x y z
N MET A 1 -31.58 -6.85 56.69
CA MET A 1 -32.37 -5.82 56.01
C MET A 1 -32.69 -6.39 54.65
N ILE A 2 -33.96 -6.59 54.32
CA ILE A 2 -34.37 -7.23 53.06
C ILE A 2 -34.12 -6.21 51.95
N ASP A 3 -33.40 -6.60 50.90
CA ASP A 3 -33.22 -5.79 49.71
C ASP A 3 -34.54 -5.80 48.90
N LEU A 4 -35.20 -4.64 48.83
CA LEU A 4 -36.56 -4.52 48.30
C LEU A 4 -36.63 -4.90 46.82
N LEU A 5 -35.63 -4.52 46.02
CA LEU A 5 -35.59 -4.85 44.60
C LEU A 5 -35.41 -6.36 44.39
N ASN A 6 -34.45 -6.97 45.08
CA ASN A 6 -34.17 -8.40 44.93
C ASN A 6 -35.37 -9.25 45.39
N ALA A 7 -36.01 -8.87 46.50
CA ALA A 7 -37.18 -9.60 47.01
C ALA A 7 -38.38 -9.48 46.06
N TRP A 8 -38.65 -8.30 45.50
CA TRP A 8 -39.72 -8.15 44.49
C TRP A 8 -39.38 -8.90 43.19
N TRP A 9 -38.15 -8.79 42.71
CA TRP A 9 -37.68 -9.52 41.53
C TRP A 9 -37.84 -11.03 41.70
N ALA A 10 -37.43 -11.58 42.84
CA ALA A 10 -37.65 -12.98 43.19
C ALA A 10 -39.14 -13.38 43.22
N GLN A 11 -40.04 -12.51 43.70
CA GLN A 11 -41.49 -12.76 43.61
C GLN A 11 -41.94 -12.87 42.14
N GLN A 12 -41.42 -12.04 41.24
CA GLN A 12 -41.77 -12.11 39.82
C GLN A 12 -41.23 -13.38 39.14
N LEU A 13 -40.05 -13.87 39.52
CA LEU A 13 -39.46 -15.09 38.94
C LEU A 13 -40.31 -16.36 39.18
N VAL A 14 -41.18 -16.37 40.19
CA VAL A 14 -42.17 -17.45 40.40
C VAL A 14 -43.09 -17.61 39.18
N LEU A 15 -43.40 -16.53 38.47
CA LEU A 15 -44.18 -16.55 37.22
C LEU A 15 -43.44 -17.25 36.07
N CYS A 16 -42.12 -17.37 36.15
CA CYS A 16 -41.29 -18.13 35.23
C CYS A 16 -41.13 -19.61 35.64
N GLY A 17 -41.82 -20.05 36.71
CA GLY A 17 -41.75 -21.42 37.22
C GLY A 17 -40.62 -21.65 38.22
N TRP A 18 -40.03 -20.59 38.78
CA TRP A 18 -38.97 -20.70 39.79
C TRP A 18 -39.56 -20.94 41.19
N ALA A 19 -38.81 -21.66 42.03
CA ALA A 19 -39.10 -21.69 43.46
C ALA A 19 -38.73 -20.34 44.09
N PHE A 20 -39.55 -19.85 45.02
CA PHE A 20 -39.26 -18.58 45.68
C PHE A 20 -38.02 -18.68 46.60
N ASP A 21 -37.01 -17.87 46.29
CA ASP A 21 -35.82 -17.62 47.11
C ASP A 21 -35.56 -16.09 47.13
N PRO A 22 -35.32 -15.45 48.29
CA PRO A 22 -35.07 -14.01 48.37
C PRO A 22 -33.83 -13.52 47.60
N ASP A 23 -32.91 -14.41 47.21
CA ASP A 23 -31.84 -14.11 46.25
C ASP A 23 -32.29 -14.53 44.83
N PRO A 24 -32.57 -13.59 43.91
CA PRO A 24 -32.98 -13.90 42.55
C PRO A 24 -31.88 -14.56 41.72
N LEU A 25 -30.63 -14.60 42.21
CA LEU A 25 -29.49 -15.24 41.56
C LEU A 25 -29.14 -16.61 42.19
N SER A 26 -30.05 -17.19 42.99
CA SER A 26 -29.80 -18.40 43.80
C SER A 26 -29.72 -19.71 43.03
N VAL A 27 -30.17 -19.75 41.78
CA VAL A 27 -30.08 -20.93 40.91
C VAL A 27 -28.61 -21.27 40.64
N SER A 28 -28.30 -22.56 40.50
CA SER A 28 -26.91 -22.97 40.24
C SER A 28 -26.43 -22.46 38.87
N PRO A 29 -25.13 -22.14 38.69
CA PRO A 29 -24.63 -21.67 37.41
C PRO A 29 -24.86 -22.65 36.24
N GLU A 30 -24.87 -23.96 36.52
CA GLU A 30 -25.12 -25.00 35.51
C GLU A 30 -26.57 -25.00 35.05
N ASP A 31 -27.52 -25.02 35.99
CA ASP A 31 -28.96 -24.97 35.69
C ASP A 31 -29.32 -23.66 34.98
N ALA A 32 -28.68 -22.54 35.36
CA ALA A 32 -28.90 -21.25 34.74
C ALA A 32 -28.48 -21.25 33.26
N ARG A 33 -27.35 -21.87 32.92
CA ARG A 33 -26.87 -22.00 31.53
C ARG A 33 -27.74 -22.93 30.70
N GLU A 34 -28.19 -24.05 31.27
CA GLU A 34 -29.12 -24.97 30.58
C GLU A 34 -30.44 -24.26 30.27
N ARG A 35 -30.94 -23.47 31.22
CA ARG A 35 -32.16 -22.67 31.04
C ARG A 35 -31.99 -21.59 29.98
N LEU A 36 -30.86 -20.85 29.97
CA LEU A 36 -30.55 -19.87 28.92
C LEU A 36 -30.52 -20.50 27.52
N SER A 37 -29.90 -21.67 27.39
CA SER A 37 -29.87 -22.44 26.13
C SER A 37 -31.28 -22.84 25.67
N THR A 38 -32.14 -23.27 26.60
CA THR A 38 -33.56 -23.59 26.32
C THR A 38 -34.34 -22.37 25.84
N LEU A 39 -33.97 -21.17 26.30
CA LEU A 39 -34.55 -19.89 25.87
C LEU A 39 -33.93 -19.36 24.55
N ALA A 40 -33.11 -20.16 23.88
CA ALA A 40 -32.36 -19.79 22.68
C ALA A 40 -31.45 -18.57 22.89
N VAL A 41 -30.82 -18.48 24.06
CA VAL A 41 -29.77 -17.51 24.38
C VAL A 41 -28.45 -18.29 24.59
N PRO A 42 -27.71 -18.60 23.51
CA PRO A 42 -26.55 -19.47 23.59
C PRO A 42 -25.30 -18.77 24.14
N ASP A 43 -25.25 -17.44 24.10
CA ASP A 43 -24.10 -16.62 24.51
C ASP A 43 -24.50 -15.23 25.03
N ARG A 44 -23.52 -14.48 25.54
CA ARG A 44 -23.69 -13.11 26.04
C ARG A 44 -24.01 -12.10 24.94
N GLY A 45 -23.62 -12.35 23.69
CA GLY A 45 -23.96 -11.48 22.56
C GLY A 45 -25.46 -11.45 22.31
N GLU A 46 -26.09 -12.62 22.19
CA GLU A 46 -27.55 -12.76 22.06
C GLU A 46 -28.27 -12.23 23.32
N LEU A 47 -27.73 -12.50 24.51
CA LEU A 47 -28.28 -11.95 25.76
C LEU A 47 -28.34 -10.41 25.71
N GLY A 48 -27.30 -9.75 25.21
CA GLY A 48 -27.23 -8.30 25.11
C GLY A 48 -28.34 -7.73 24.22
N TRP A 49 -28.61 -8.38 23.08
CA TRP A 49 -29.72 -8.01 22.22
C TRP A 49 -31.08 -8.21 22.89
N ARG A 50 -31.32 -9.38 23.50
CA ARG A 50 -32.60 -9.66 24.18
C ARG A 50 -32.90 -8.67 25.30
N LEU A 51 -31.88 -8.30 26.08
CA LEU A 51 -32.01 -7.30 27.13
C LEU A 51 -32.31 -5.91 26.56
N LEU A 52 -31.63 -5.49 25.49
CA LEU A 52 -31.87 -4.19 24.86
C LEU A 52 -33.26 -4.11 24.19
N GLU A 53 -33.65 -5.15 23.45
CA GLU A 53 -34.96 -5.26 22.79
C GLU A 53 -36.13 -5.22 23.77
N SER A 54 -35.95 -5.80 24.96
CA SER A 54 -36.99 -5.82 26.00
C SER A 54 -37.35 -4.43 26.52
N LEU A 55 -36.45 -3.45 26.36
CA LEU A 55 -36.57 -2.08 26.88
C LEU A 55 -36.74 -1.02 25.78
N ASP A 56 -36.89 -1.45 24.52
CA ASP A 56 -36.94 -0.56 23.35
C ASP A 56 -38.33 0.06 23.10
N ILE A 57 -39.40 -0.65 23.46
CA ILE A 57 -40.77 -0.18 23.27
C ILE A 57 -41.20 0.61 24.51
N GLY A 58 -40.78 1.86 24.61
CA GLY A 58 -41.36 2.80 25.58
C GLY A 58 -42.80 3.16 25.18
N GLY A 59 -43.76 2.99 26.09
CA GLY A 59 -45.15 3.43 25.93
C GLY A 59 -46.20 2.35 26.23
N ALA A 60 -47.46 2.62 25.87
CA ALA A 60 -48.59 1.73 26.13
C ALA A 60 -48.55 0.36 25.40
N ASP A 61 -47.57 0.18 24.51
CA ASP A 61 -47.36 -1.02 23.68
C ASP A 61 -46.18 -1.91 24.17
N ALA A 62 -45.59 -1.61 25.33
CA ALA A 62 -44.56 -2.47 25.93
C ALA A 62 -45.13 -3.87 26.19
N ASP A 63 -44.49 -4.91 25.63
CA ASP A 63 -44.94 -6.30 25.75
C ASP A 63 -44.64 -6.85 27.15
N PRO A 64 -45.67 -7.13 27.99
CA PRO A 64 -45.47 -7.64 29.34
C PRO A 64 -44.70 -8.96 29.37
N ALA A 65 -44.90 -9.84 28.39
CA ALA A 65 -44.22 -11.13 28.34
C ALA A 65 -42.71 -10.95 28.13
N ARG A 66 -42.30 -10.00 27.28
CA ARG A 66 -40.88 -9.68 27.06
C ARG A 66 -40.22 -9.08 28.29
N LEU A 67 -40.90 -8.20 29.01
CA LEU A 67 -40.37 -7.61 30.24
C LEU A 67 -40.18 -8.66 31.35
N LEU A 68 -41.13 -9.58 31.51
CA LEU A 68 -40.98 -10.71 32.44
C LEU A 68 -39.85 -11.66 32.00
N ALA A 69 -39.79 -11.99 30.71
CA ALA A 69 -38.71 -12.83 30.18
C ALA A 69 -37.33 -12.18 30.40
N ALA A 70 -37.21 -10.87 30.22
CA ALA A 70 -35.95 -10.15 30.46
C ALA A 70 -35.55 -10.11 31.94
N LEU A 71 -36.51 -10.06 32.88
CA LEU A 71 -36.23 -10.25 34.30
C LEU A 71 -35.68 -11.66 34.59
N GLU A 72 -36.20 -12.69 33.92
CA GLU A 72 -35.66 -14.05 34.01
C GLU A 72 -34.25 -14.12 33.40
N LEU A 73 -34.03 -13.51 32.23
CA LEU A 73 -32.73 -13.48 31.56
C LEU A 73 -31.66 -12.78 32.41
N ALA A 74 -31.97 -11.63 33.03
CA ALA A 74 -31.04 -10.95 33.93
C ALA A 74 -30.68 -11.82 35.16
N ALA A 75 -31.62 -12.62 35.65
CA ALA A 75 -31.43 -13.48 36.82
C ALA A 75 -30.55 -14.66 36.48
N LEU A 76 -30.88 -15.33 35.37
CA LEU A 76 -30.11 -16.43 34.81
C LEU A 76 -28.69 -15.97 34.45
N ALA A 77 -28.52 -14.81 33.85
CA ALA A 77 -27.21 -14.30 33.48
C ALA A 77 -26.36 -13.97 34.71
N GLY A 78 -26.94 -13.42 35.78
CA GLY A 78 -26.24 -13.21 37.04
C GLY A 78 -25.88 -14.52 37.75
N ALA A 79 -26.78 -15.52 37.72
CA ALA A 79 -26.56 -16.85 38.30
C ALA A 79 -25.52 -17.67 37.52
N ALA A 80 -25.52 -17.56 36.19
CA ALA A 80 -24.57 -18.22 35.28
C ALA A 80 -23.16 -17.59 35.31
N GLU A 81 -22.97 -16.49 36.06
CA GLU A 81 -21.77 -15.66 36.08
C GLU A 81 -21.46 -15.04 34.70
N TRP A 82 -22.50 -14.79 33.90
CA TRP A 82 -22.40 -14.09 32.63
C TRP A 82 -22.38 -12.56 32.83
N LEU A 83 -23.10 -12.09 33.84
CA LEU A 83 -23.08 -10.71 34.32
C LEU A 83 -22.54 -10.66 35.74
N GLU A 84 -21.82 -9.60 36.09
CA GLU A 84 -21.53 -9.32 37.50
C GLU A 84 -22.83 -9.08 38.27
N ARG A 85 -22.87 -9.43 39.57
CA ARG A 85 -24.07 -9.28 40.40
C ARG A 85 -24.65 -7.86 40.37
N ASN A 86 -23.79 -6.84 40.39
CA ASN A 86 -24.21 -5.44 40.33
C ASN A 86 -24.81 -5.08 38.96
N GLN A 87 -24.28 -5.64 37.87
CA GLN A 87 -24.77 -5.40 36.52
C GLN A 87 -26.10 -6.12 36.27
N ALA A 88 -26.23 -7.38 36.70
CA ALA A 88 -27.50 -8.10 36.66
C ALA A 88 -28.59 -7.35 37.44
N ARG A 89 -28.25 -6.85 38.64
CA ARG A 89 -29.14 -5.99 39.43
C ARG A 89 -29.46 -4.67 38.73
N ALA A 90 -28.52 -4.07 38.01
CA ALA A 90 -28.76 -2.83 37.27
C ALA A 90 -29.79 -3.04 36.15
N TRP A 91 -29.67 -4.14 35.38
CA TRP A 91 -30.68 -4.54 34.40
C TRP A 91 -32.04 -4.77 35.04
N ALA A 92 -32.09 -5.51 36.16
CA ALA A 92 -33.33 -5.73 36.91
C ALA A 92 -33.96 -4.41 37.40
N HIS A 93 -33.16 -3.45 37.85
CA HIS A 93 -33.66 -2.13 38.27
C HIS A 93 -34.29 -1.37 37.10
N TRP A 94 -33.66 -1.36 35.92
CA TRP A 94 -34.21 -0.73 34.72
C TRP A 94 -35.52 -1.40 34.26
N LEU A 95 -35.54 -2.73 34.17
CA LEU A 95 -36.73 -3.52 33.82
C LEU A 95 -37.89 -3.28 34.78
N THR A 96 -37.60 -3.30 36.08
CA THR A 96 -38.60 -3.02 37.11
C THR A 96 -39.14 -1.59 36.99
N GLY A 97 -38.27 -0.63 36.72
CA GLY A 97 -38.65 0.76 36.50
C GLY A 97 -39.58 0.93 35.29
N GLU A 98 -39.37 0.19 34.21
CA GLU A 98 -40.28 0.20 33.06
C GLU A 98 -41.63 -0.47 33.40
N ILE A 99 -41.61 -1.62 34.07
CA ILE A 99 -42.85 -2.30 34.50
C ILE A 99 -43.71 -1.36 35.38
N VAL A 100 -43.10 -0.69 36.37
CA VAL A 100 -43.84 0.23 37.25
C VAL A 100 -44.29 1.50 36.53
N ALA A 101 -43.58 1.96 35.51
CA ALA A 101 -43.97 3.14 34.73
C ALA A 101 -45.23 2.89 33.87
N HIS A 102 -45.44 1.67 33.39
CA HIS A 102 -46.53 1.34 32.45
C HIS A 102 -47.73 0.64 33.11
N HIS A 103 -47.59 0.16 34.35
CA HIS A 103 -48.66 -0.50 35.10
C HIS A 103 -48.97 0.24 36.40
N ARG A 104 -50.27 0.36 36.74
CA ARG A 104 -50.70 1.13 37.91
C ARG A 104 -50.54 0.39 39.25
N ASP A 105 -50.63 -0.94 39.22
CA ASP A 105 -50.64 -1.84 40.36
C ASP A 105 -50.26 -3.27 39.91
N LEU A 106 -50.02 -4.17 40.87
CA LEU A 106 -49.66 -5.56 40.58
C LEU A 106 -50.75 -6.29 39.79
N ASP A 107 -52.03 -6.04 40.11
CA ASP A 107 -53.15 -6.67 39.42
C ASP A 107 -53.18 -6.33 37.92
N ALA A 108 -52.93 -5.06 37.57
CA ALA A 108 -52.86 -4.62 36.18
C ALA A 108 -51.67 -5.23 35.43
N TRP A 109 -50.54 -5.45 36.12
CA TRP A 109 -49.39 -6.18 35.57
C TRP A 109 -49.72 -7.66 35.30
N LEU A 110 -50.27 -8.36 36.29
CA LEU A 110 -50.65 -9.77 36.17
C LEU A 110 -51.74 -9.98 35.11
N GLU A 111 -52.71 -9.07 35.01
CA GLU A 111 -53.74 -9.11 33.96
C GLU A 111 -53.12 -8.93 32.57
N ALA A 112 -52.17 -8.01 32.42
CA ALA A 112 -51.47 -7.78 31.16
C ALA A 112 -50.63 -8.99 30.74
N LEU A 113 -49.94 -9.63 31.68
CA LEU A 113 -49.20 -10.88 31.46
C LEU A 113 -50.11 -12.04 31.02
N ARG A 114 -51.25 -12.23 31.70
CA ARG A 114 -52.25 -13.25 31.31
C ARG A 114 -52.77 -13.00 29.90
N ARG A 115 -53.01 -11.74 29.54
CA ARG A 115 -53.41 -11.34 28.18
C ARG A 115 -52.33 -11.67 27.15
N ALA A 116 -51.08 -11.29 27.40
CA ALA A 116 -49.96 -11.58 26.51
C ALA A 116 -49.80 -13.09 26.27
N ARG A 117 -49.78 -13.87 27.35
CA ARG A 117 -49.65 -15.34 27.28
C ARG A 117 -50.85 -16.01 26.58
N SER A 118 -52.06 -15.48 26.77
CA SER A 118 -53.24 -15.99 26.05
C SER A 118 -53.20 -15.76 24.54
N ALA A 119 -52.50 -14.71 24.08
CA ALA A 119 -52.35 -14.38 22.67
C ALA A 119 -51.38 -15.33 21.94
N GLU A 120 -50.43 -15.95 22.66
CA GLU A 120 -49.49 -16.96 22.12
C GLU A 120 -50.12 -18.35 21.97
N GLY A 121 -51.31 -18.57 22.55
CA GLY A 121 -52.07 -19.83 22.49
C GLY A 121 -51.85 -20.71 23.72
N TRP A 122 -52.93 -21.24 24.30
CA TRP A 122 -52.88 -22.09 25.49
C TRP A 122 -52.23 -23.44 25.19
N VAL A 123 -51.19 -23.81 25.94
CA VAL A 123 -50.55 -25.13 25.88
C VAL A 123 -50.93 -25.92 27.13
N ARG A 124 -51.07 -27.26 27.03
CA ARG A 124 -51.28 -28.12 28.21
C ARG A 124 -50.13 -27.92 29.20
N GLY A 125 -50.41 -27.37 30.39
CA GLY A 125 -49.42 -27.04 31.43
C GLY A 125 -49.49 -25.61 31.99
N ASP A 126 -50.33 -24.73 31.41
CA ASP A 126 -50.47 -23.33 31.85
C ASP A 126 -51.16 -23.12 33.22
N ASP A 127 -51.69 -24.17 33.84
CA ASP A 127 -52.35 -24.09 35.16
C ASP A 127 -51.43 -23.51 36.24
N GLY A 128 -50.13 -23.85 36.21
CA GLY A 128 -49.14 -23.34 37.17
C GLY A 128 -48.87 -21.83 37.06
N PHE A 129 -49.01 -21.25 35.87
CA PHE A 129 -48.83 -19.80 35.68
C PHE A 129 -50.02 -19.00 36.25
N ALA A 130 -51.24 -19.49 36.03
CA ALA A 130 -52.45 -18.88 36.56
C ALA A 130 -52.46 -18.94 38.10
N GLU A 131 -52.10 -20.09 38.66
CA GLU A 131 -51.96 -20.29 40.11
C GLU A 131 -50.89 -19.36 40.72
N ALA A 132 -49.72 -19.20 40.05
CA ALA A 132 -48.69 -18.28 40.50
C ALA A 132 -49.15 -16.81 40.49
N CYS A 133 -49.91 -16.39 39.47
CA CYS A 133 -50.52 -15.07 39.43
C CYS A 133 -51.51 -14.86 40.60
N ASP A 134 -52.38 -15.84 40.88
CA ASP A 134 -53.35 -15.74 41.98
C ASP A 134 -52.65 -15.72 43.34
N ALA A 135 -51.57 -16.48 43.52
CA ALA A 135 -50.74 -16.48 44.71
C ALA A 135 -50.06 -15.12 44.94
N LEU A 136 -49.46 -14.51 43.91
CA LEU A 136 -48.85 -13.18 44.00
C LEU A 136 -49.89 -12.09 44.29
N ALA A 137 -51.08 -12.17 43.67
CA ALA A 137 -52.17 -11.25 43.97
C ALA A 137 -52.63 -11.37 45.43
N ALA A 138 -52.77 -12.59 45.96
CA ALA A 138 -53.13 -12.79 47.37
C ALA A 138 -52.09 -12.18 48.33
N LEU A 139 -50.80 -12.40 48.06
CA LEU A 139 -49.69 -11.81 48.83
C LEU A 139 -49.74 -10.27 48.85
N GLU A 140 -50.03 -9.64 47.70
CA GLU A 140 -50.20 -8.18 47.60
C GLU A 140 -51.37 -7.68 48.46
N HIS A 141 -52.54 -8.35 48.37
CA HIS A 141 -53.75 -7.95 49.10
C HIS A 141 -53.64 -8.16 50.63
N GLU A 142 -52.89 -9.18 51.05
CA GLU A 142 -52.63 -9.47 52.46
C GLU A 142 -51.51 -8.59 53.05
N GLY A 143 -50.74 -7.89 52.20
CA GLY A 143 -49.57 -7.11 52.59
C GLY A 143 -48.36 -7.98 52.96
N ASP A 144 -48.42 -9.27 52.63
CA ASP A 144 -47.41 -10.27 52.92
C ASP A 144 -46.40 -10.32 51.76
N GLY A 145 -45.31 -9.55 51.85
CA GLY A 145 -44.26 -9.49 50.82
C GLY A 145 -43.78 -8.07 50.50
N ILE A 146 -43.22 -7.87 49.31
CA ILE A 146 -42.93 -6.52 48.78
C ILE A 146 -44.10 -6.07 47.93
N THR A 147 -44.88 -5.13 48.46
CA THR A 147 -46.05 -4.58 47.76
C THR A 147 -45.66 -3.60 46.66
N TRP A 148 -46.54 -3.41 45.68
CA TRP A 148 -46.34 -2.47 44.58
C TRP A 148 -46.08 -1.04 45.07
N GLU A 149 -46.80 -0.59 46.11
CA GLU A 149 -46.60 0.73 46.74
C GLU A 149 -45.18 0.86 47.32
N ARG A 150 -44.71 -0.14 48.06
CA ARG A 150 -43.37 -0.13 48.67
C ARG A 150 -42.26 -0.19 47.62
N LEU A 151 -42.48 -0.91 46.52
CA LEU A 151 -41.56 -0.91 45.39
C LEU A 151 -41.51 0.46 44.72
N GLY A 152 -42.67 1.09 44.47
CA GLY A 152 -42.77 2.43 43.88
C GLY A 152 -42.06 3.49 44.73
N GLU A 153 -42.25 3.47 46.05
CA GLU A 153 -41.52 4.34 46.99
C GLU A 153 -40.01 4.11 46.94
N TRP A 154 -39.58 2.85 46.83
CA TRP A 154 -38.17 2.51 46.73
C TRP A 154 -37.54 3.04 45.43
N LEU A 155 -38.18 2.81 44.28
CA LEU A 155 -37.74 3.29 42.97
C LEU A 155 -37.72 4.82 42.88
N ALA A 156 -38.63 5.50 43.57
CA ALA A 156 -38.69 6.97 43.58
C ALA A 156 -37.51 7.63 44.32
N VAL A 157 -36.85 6.90 45.21
CA VAL A 157 -35.73 7.41 46.04
C VAL A 157 -34.37 6.89 45.56
N HIS A 158 -34.34 5.82 44.76
CA HIS A 158 -33.11 5.23 44.23
C HIS A 158 -32.97 5.53 42.75
N ASP A 159 -31.97 6.34 42.39
CA ASP A 159 -31.69 6.67 41.00
C ASP A 159 -31.34 5.41 40.18
N ARG A 160 -31.76 5.40 38.92
CA ARG A 160 -31.42 4.32 37.99
C ARG A 160 -29.89 4.29 37.81
N PRO A 161 -29.25 3.10 37.88
CA PRO A 161 -27.81 2.98 37.72
C PRO A 161 -27.40 3.34 36.30
N GLU A 162 -26.29 4.08 36.18
CA GLU A 162 -25.78 4.60 34.91
C GLU A 162 -24.98 3.57 34.10
N VAL A 163 -24.45 2.52 34.73
CA VAL A 163 -23.51 1.58 34.11
C VAL A 163 -24.20 0.26 33.76
N LEU A 164 -24.71 0.16 32.53
CA LEU A 164 -25.20 -1.10 31.94
C LEU A 164 -24.17 -1.76 31.01
N TRP A 165 -23.30 -0.93 30.43
CA TRP A 165 -22.31 -1.30 29.44
C TRP A 165 -20.91 -0.99 29.96
N PRO A 166 -19.88 -1.70 29.49
CA PRO A 166 -18.49 -1.32 29.78
C PRO A 166 -18.24 0.15 29.39
N SER A 167 -17.74 0.92 30.36
CA SER A 167 -17.56 2.38 30.25
C SER A 167 -16.14 2.87 30.61
N ASP A 168 -15.29 2.00 31.14
CA ASP A 168 -14.04 2.42 31.75
C ASP A 168 -12.86 2.36 30.74
N GLY A 169 -12.15 3.47 30.58
CA GLY A 169 -10.94 3.56 29.75
C GLY A 169 -11.17 3.06 28.31
N GLY A 170 -10.34 2.12 27.86
CA GLY A 170 -10.41 1.56 26.50
C GLY A 170 -11.66 0.72 26.22
N ALA A 171 -12.43 0.33 27.25
CA ALA A 171 -13.63 -0.49 27.08
C ALA A 171 -14.69 0.16 26.15
N MET A 172 -14.69 1.49 26.06
CA MET A 172 -15.62 2.23 25.20
C MET A 172 -15.44 1.91 23.70
N ALA A 173 -14.25 1.47 23.27
CA ALA A 173 -14.01 1.05 21.88
C ALA A 173 -14.91 -0.13 21.47
N TRP A 174 -15.21 -1.05 22.40
CA TRP A 174 -16.06 -2.22 22.15
C TRP A 174 -17.52 -1.87 21.85
N ARG A 175 -17.95 -0.62 22.10
CA ARG A 175 -19.28 -0.16 21.69
C ARG A 175 -19.46 -0.22 20.17
N LEU A 176 -18.38 -0.12 19.39
CA LEU A 176 -18.43 -0.29 17.94
C LEU A 176 -18.95 -1.68 17.54
N ARG A 177 -18.63 -2.72 18.33
CA ARG A 177 -19.09 -4.09 18.08
C ARG A 177 -20.61 -4.23 18.17
N ALA A 178 -21.31 -3.31 18.85
CA ALA A 178 -22.75 -3.39 19.03
C ALA A 178 -23.53 -3.44 17.69
N GLY A 179 -22.93 -3.01 16.57
CA GLY A 179 -23.51 -3.22 15.23
C GLY A 179 -23.68 -4.69 14.81
N PHE A 180 -23.00 -5.63 15.49
CA PHE A 180 -23.18 -7.08 15.37
C PHE A 180 -23.81 -7.64 16.64
N ALA A 181 -23.18 -7.40 17.79
CA ALA A 181 -23.67 -7.82 19.10
C ALA A 181 -23.12 -6.92 20.22
N PRO A 182 -23.96 -6.46 21.17
CA PRO A 182 -23.51 -5.67 22.31
C PRO A 182 -22.52 -6.42 23.20
N VAL A 183 -21.49 -5.73 23.68
CA VAL A 183 -20.53 -6.27 24.65
C VAL A 183 -21.03 -5.95 26.05
N LEU A 184 -21.44 -6.99 26.79
CA LEU A 184 -21.96 -6.85 28.16
C LEU A 184 -20.83 -6.78 29.21
N THR A 185 -19.82 -7.65 29.10
CA THR A 185 -18.81 -7.85 30.14
C THR A 185 -17.42 -7.94 29.51
N LEU A 186 -16.39 -7.54 30.26
CA LEU A 186 -14.97 -7.72 29.91
C LEU A 186 -14.23 -8.49 31.02
N PRO A 187 -13.14 -9.23 30.71
CA PRO A 187 -12.63 -9.50 29.36
C PRO A 187 -13.54 -10.46 28.58
N ALA A 188 -13.26 -10.62 27.28
CA ALA A 188 -13.98 -11.58 26.44
C ALA A 188 -13.69 -13.01 26.90
N GLY A 189 -14.67 -13.91 26.75
CA GLY A 189 -14.49 -15.33 27.02
C GLY A 189 -15.33 -16.23 26.12
N GLU A 190 -15.25 -17.54 26.37
CA GLU A 190 -15.95 -18.57 25.58
C GLU A 190 -17.48 -18.42 25.59
N HIS A 191 -18.04 -17.73 26.60
CA HIS A 191 -19.46 -17.47 26.72
C HIS A 191 -19.94 -16.24 25.94
N ASP A 192 -19.04 -15.48 25.32
CA ASP A 192 -19.39 -14.25 24.61
C ASP A 192 -19.82 -14.48 23.17
N TRP A 193 -19.48 -15.64 22.58
CA TRP A 193 -19.88 -16.00 21.22
C TRP A 193 -19.86 -17.51 21.00
N ALA A 194 -21.04 -18.12 20.90
CA ALA A 194 -21.18 -19.54 20.59
C ALA A 194 -20.97 -19.80 19.09
N GLY A 195 -20.18 -20.83 18.75
CA GLY A 195 -19.94 -21.22 17.34
C GLY A 195 -18.95 -20.32 16.57
N VAL A 196 -18.18 -19.50 17.28
CA VAL A 196 -17.24 -18.54 16.67
C VAL A 196 -16.13 -19.22 15.86
N THR A 197 -15.69 -20.41 16.26
CA THR A 197 -14.65 -21.18 15.53
C THR A 197 -15.15 -21.63 14.16
N GLU A 198 -16.36 -22.19 14.11
CA GLU A 198 -17.00 -22.62 12.87
C GLU A 198 -17.24 -21.43 11.94
N TRP A 199 -17.74 -20.31 12.50
CA TRP A 199 -17.96 -19.08 11.74
C TRP A 199 -16.65 -18.52 11.13
N LEU A 200 -15.57 -18.44 11.89
CA LEU A 200 -14.26 -18.00 11.38
C LEU A 200 -13.73 -18.92 10.26
N ALA A 201 -13.92 -20.23 10.41
CA ALA A 201 -13.49 -21.19 9.41
C ALA A 201 -14.32 -21.13 8.12
N GLU A 202 -15.65 -21.01 8.22
CA GLU A 202 -16.56 -21.04 7.08
C GLU A 202 -16.60 -19.70 6.33
N ASP A 203 -16.76 -18.59 7.05
CA ASP A 203 -17.00 -17.27 6.44
C ASP A 203 -15.70 -16.49 6.15
N TRP A 204 -14.63 -16.75 6.91
CA TRP A 204 -13.37 -16.01 6.80
C TRP A 204 -12.17 -16.86 6.38
N GLN A 205 -12.29 -18.19 6.38
CA GLN A 205 -11.16 -19.11 6.17
C GLN A 205 -10.01 -18.85 7.15
N VAL A 206 -10.35 -18.47 8.38
CA VAL A 206 -9.39 -18.19 9.46
C VAL A 206 -9.32 -19.41 10.37
N HIS A 207 -8.15 -20.04 10.46
CA HIS A 207 -7.96 -21.27 11.23
C HIS A 207 -7.07 -21.09 12.46
N GLY A 208 -6.55 -19.89 12.68
CA GLY A 208 -5.75 -19.57 13.85
C GLY A 208 -5.38 -18.10 13.96
N ARG A 209 -4.55 -17.82 14.97
CA ARG A 209 -4.11 -16.47 15.34
C ARG A 209 -3.51 -15.68 14.17
N ASP A 210 -2.56 -16.26 13.45
CA ASP A 210 -1.84 -15.53 12.42
C ASP A 210 -2.73 -15.21 11.22
N ASP A 211 -3.67 -16.10 10.87
CA ASP A 211 -4.69 -15.82 9.84
C ASP A 211 -5.57 -14.64 10.27
N LEU A 212 -6.02 -14.64 11.53
CA LEU A 212 -6.84 -13.58 12.10
C LEU A 212 -6.12 -12.23 12.07
N VAL A 213 -4.87 -12.17 12.55
CA VAL A 213 -4.08 -10.93 12.59
C VAL A 213 -3.91 -10.35 11.18
N ARG A 214 -3.68 -11.18 10.16
CA ARG A 214 -3.57 -10.71 8.77
C ARG A 214 -4.87 -10.08 8.28
N VAL A 215 -6.01 -10.72 8.53
CA VAL A 215 -7.33 -10.16 8.17
C VAL A 215 -7.61 -8.84 8.90
N LEU A 216 -7.29 -8.76 10.20
CA LEU A 216 -7.42 -7.52 10.97
C LEU A 216 -6.55 -6.40 10.39
N LEU A 217 -5.28 -6.68 10.09
CA LEU A 217 -4.38 -5.69 9.50
C LEU A 217 -4.84 -5.24 8.11
N TRP A 218 -5.38 -6.16 7.30
CA TRP A 218 -5.95 -5.85 5.98
C TRP A 218 -7.21 -4.99 6.08
N LEU A 219 -8.17 -5.32 6.94
CA LEU A 219 -9.40 -4.54 7.13
C LEU A 219 -9.09 -3.11 7.61
N GLY A 220 -8.12 -2.95 8.52
CA GLY A 220 -7.65 -1.62 8.93
C GLY A 220 -7.00 -0.86 7.76
N ALA A 221 -6.22 -1.56 6.92
CA ALA A 221 -5.37 -0.96 5.90
C ALA A 221 -6.03 -0.64 4.55
N GLN A 222 -6.74 -1.60 3.97
CA GLN A 222 -7.33 -1.56 2.63
C GLN A 222 -8.76 -2.05 2.64
N GLY A 223 -8.98 -3.26 3.17
CA GLY A 223 -10.29 -3.91 3.20
C GLY A 223 -10.93 -4.06 1.82
N ASP A 224 -12.23 -4.38 1.80
CA ASP A 224 -12.99 -4.39 0.55
C ASP A 224 -13.19 -2.96 0.00
N ARG A 225 -13.17 -1.95 0.89
CA ARG A 225 -13.43 -0.54 0.52
C ARG A 225 -12.48 0.00 -0.54
N GLN A 226 -11.21 -0.43 -0.58
CA GLN A 226 -10.25 0.06 -1.56
C GLN A 226 -10.72 -0.23 -2.99
N GLY A 227 -11.07 -1.49 -3.28
CA GLY A 227 -11.55 -1.87 -4.60
C GLY A 227 -12.81 -1.10 -5.00
N TRP A 228 -13.74 -0.94 -4.04
CA TRP A 228 -14.98 -0.20 -4.25
C TRP A 228 -14.74 1.29 -4.51
N ASP A 229 -13.83 1.94 -3.78
CA ASP A 229 -13.49 3.35 -3.96
C ASP A 229 -12.83 3.60 -5.33
N LEU A 230 -11.93 2.70 -5.75
CA LEU A 230 -11.28 2.78 -7.05
C LEU A 230 -12.29 2.59 -8.19
N ASP A 231 -13.14 1.57 -8.11
CA ASP A 231 -14.20 1.34 -9.09
C ASP A 231 -15.19 2.50 -9.16
N ALA A 232 -15.65 2.98 -8.01
CA ALA A 232 -16.57 4.11 -7.94
C ALA A 232 -15.97 5.37 -8.58
N THR A 233 -14.69 5.67 -8.28
CA THR A 233 -13.99 6.83 -8.85
C THR A 233 -13.81 6.70 -10.36
N ARG A 234 -13.42 5.52 -10.86
CA ARG A 234 -13.32 5.25 -12.31
C ARG A 234 -14.70 5.42 -12.97
N LEU A 235 -15.74 4.82 -12.41
CA LEU A 235 -17.10 4.87 -12.98
C LEU A 235 -17.68 6.29 -13.01
N LEU A 236 -17.35 7.14 -12.04
CA LEU A 236 -17.75 8.55 -12.04
C LEU A 236 -17.23 9.30 -13.27
N ALA A 237 -16.04 8.94 -13.78
CA ALA A 237 -15.45 9.54 -14.96
C ALA A 237 -15.98 8.96 -16.29
N LEU A 238 -16.62 7.79 -16.26
CA LEU A 238 -17.13 7.09 -17.44
C LEU A 238 -18.54 7.55 -17.84
N ASP A 239 -18.84 7.47 -19.14
CA ASP A 239 -20.19 7.64 -19.68
C ASP A 239 -21.05 6.37 -19.51
N LEU A 240 -22.33 6.45 -19.93
CA LEU A 240 -23.28 5.34 -19.74
C LEU A 240 -22.90 4.07 -20.51
N ASP A 241 -22.33 4.20 -21.70
CA ASP A 241 -21.98 3.04 -22.53
C ASP A 241 -20.72 2.36 -21.99
N ALA A 242 -19.73 3.14 -21.55
CA ALA A 242 -18.53 2.63 -20.88
C ALA A 242 -18.86 1.97 -19.52
N ARG A 243 -19.81 2.51 -18.76
CA ARG A 243 -20.31 1.85 -17.52
C ARG A 243 -20.97 0.51 -17.80
N ARG A 244 -21.74 0.39 -18.89
CA ARG A 244 -22.32 -0.88 -19.32
C ARG A 244 -21.23 -1.88 -19.72
N ALA A 245 -20.24 -1.43 -20.49
CA ALA A 245 -19.12 -2.27 -20.89
C ALA A 245 -18.32 -2.79 -19.68
N TRP A 246 -18.05 -1.92 -18.69
CA TRP A 246 -17.44 -2.31 -17.41
C TRP A 246 -18.26 -3.40 -16.72
N TYR A 247 -19.57 -3.18 -16.55
CA TYR A 247 -20.45 -4.15 -15.89
C TYR A 247 -20.54 -5.49 -16.64
N GLU A 248 -20.59 -5.46 -17.97
CA GLU A 248 -20.61 -6.66 -18.80
C GLU A 248 -19.29 -7.45 -18.73
N GLY A 249 -18.17 -6.75 -18.51
CA GLY A 249 -16.83 -7.31 -18.32
C GLY A 249 -16.58 -7.95 -16.96
N LEU A 250 -17.41 -7.66 -15.94
CA LEU A 250 -17.29 -8.28 -14.62
C LEU A 250 -17.54 -9.79 -14.64
N GLU A 251 -16.83 -10.50 -13.78
CA GLU A 251 -17.06 -11.93 -13.57
C GLU A 251 -18.47 -12.22 -13.05
N ALA A 252 -18.96 -13.43 -13.26
CA ALA A 252 -20.34 -13.80 -12.89
C ALA A 252 -20.63 -13.59 -11.39
N GLY A 253 -19.65 -13.77 -10.51
CA GLY A 253 -19.75 -13.52 -9.08
C GLY A 253 -19.86 -12.02 -8.72
N GLU A 254 -19.17 -11.16 -9.47
CA GLU A 254 -19.03 -9.74 -9.19
C GLU A 254 -20.17 -8.88 -9.75
N ARG A 255 -20.95 -9.42 -10.71
CA ARG A 255 -22.10 -8.70 -11.30
C ARG A 255 -23.12 -8.23 -10.27
N ARG A 256 -23.29 -8.93 -9.16
CA ARG A 256 -24.23 -8.49 -8.12
C ARG A 256 -23.74 -7.22 -7.41
N TYR A 257 -22.45 -7.19 -7.07
CA TYR A 257 -21.76 -6.02 -6.57
C TYR A 257 -21.85 -4.86 -7.58
N GLY A 258 -21.43 -5.09 -8.82
CA GLY A 258 -21.38 -4.04 -9.84
C GLY A 258 -22.74 -3.42 -10.14
N ARG A 259 -23.81 -4.21 -10.11
CA ARG A 259 -25.20 -3.70 -10.22
C ARG A 259 -25.55 -2.78 -9.06
N THR A 260 -25.20 -3.16 -7.82
CA THR A 260 -25.46 -2.33 -6.64
C THR A 260 -24.67 -1.03 -6.70
N LEU A 261 -23.39 -1.07 -7.08
CA LEU A 261 -22.56 0.13 -7.20
C LEU A 261 -23.10 1.10 -8.26
N LEU A 262 -23.48 0.60 -9.44
CA LEU A 262 -24.10 1.43 -10.48
C LEU A 262 -25.42 2.04 -10.01
N MET A 263 -26.25 1.29 -9.30
CA MET A 263 -27.49 1.81 -8.73
C MET A 263 -27.24 2.93 -7.70
N PHE A 264 -26.22 2.80 -6.84
CA PHE A 264 -25.84 3.89 -5.92
C PHE A 264 -25.36 5.13 -6.66
N LEU A 265 -24.57 4.98 -7.72
CA LEU A 265 -24.14 6.09 -8.57
C LEU A 265 -25.34 6.79 -9.26
N GLU A 266 -26.29 6.02 -9.79
CA GLU A 266 -27.50 6.55 -10.43
C GLU A 266 -28.42 7.29 -9.45
N GLN A 267 -28.49 6.82 -8.21
CA GLN A 267 -29.30 7.42 -7.15
C GLN A 267 -28.62 8.63 -6.48
N GLY A 268 -27.34 8.87 -6.77
CA GLY A 268 -26.55 9.92 -6.13
C GLY A 268 -26.32 9.67 -4.63
N GLU A 269 -26.25 8.39 -4.24
CA GLU A 269 -25.93 8.00 -2.87
C GLU A 269 -24.51 8.43 -2.50
N PRO A 270 -24.23 8.79 -1.23
CA PRO A 270 -22.87 9.01 -0.78
C PRO A 270 -22.01 7.76 -1.00
N LEU A 271 -20.88 7.93 -1.68
CA LEU A 271 -19.90 6.88 -1.98
C LEU A 271 -18.97 6.69 -0.78
N GLU A 272 -19.55 6.17 0.30
CA GLU A 272 -18.88 6.00 1.58
C GLU A 272 -19.36 4.71 2.27
N TRP A 273 -18.43 3.80 2.53
CA TRP A 273 -18.68 2.44 3.00
C TRP A 273 -17.59 1.86 3.92
N ALA A 274 -16.60 2.66 4.34
CA ALA A 274 -15.44 2.17 5.13
C ALA A 274 -15.84 1.49 6.46
N ALA A 275 -16.98 1.89 7.03
CA ALA A 275 -17.56 1.32 8.24
C ALA A 275 -17.80 -0.20 8.14
N TRP A 276 -18.06 -0.71 6.93
CA TRP A 276 -18.21 -2.14 6.69
C TRP A 276 -16.94 -2.92 7.07
N ASP A 277 -15.78 -2.39 6.74
CA ASP A 277 -14.50 -3.03 7.08
C ASP A 277 -14.16 -2.80 8.55
N TRP A 278 -14.30 -1.56 9.03
CA TRP A 278 -13.83 -1.20 10.37
C TRP A 278 -14.72 -1.74 11.50
N LEU A 279 -16.01 -1.97 11.28
CA LEU A 279 -16.81 -2.68 12.27
C LEU A 279 -16.49 -4.18 12.28
N ARG A 280 -16.26 -4.81 11.11
CA ARG A 280 -15.80 -6.21 11.03
C ARG A 280 -14.42 -6.40 11.67
N LEU A 281 -13.54 -5.39 11.57
CA LEU A 281 -12.26 -5.35 12.28
C LEU A 281 -12.47 -5.48 13.80
N VAL A 282 -13.43 -4.76 14.38
CA VAL A 282 -13.75 -4.86 15.81
C VAL A 282 -14.35 -6.22 16.15
N ASP A 283 -15.27 -6.72 15.33
CA ASP A 283 -15.94 -8.00 15.58
C ASP A 283 -14.96 -9.18 15.52
N LEU A 284 -14.01 -9.16 14.58
CA LEU A 284 -12.94 -10.14 14.47
C LEU A 284 -11.90 -10.02 15.60
N ALA A 285 -11.61 -8.80 16.08
CA ALA A 285 -10.74 -8.63 17.23
C ALA A 285 -11.39 -9.25 18.49
N TRP A 286 -12.71 -9.10 18.63
CA TRP A 286 -13.48 -9.73 19.69
C TRP A 286 -13.50 -11.25 19.57
N SER A 287 -13.72 -11.80 18.36
CA SER A 287 -13.67 -13.26 18.16
C SER A 287 -12.31 -13.85 18.53
N GLY A 288 -11.22 -13.15 18.21
CA GLY A 288 -9.86 -13.53 18.60
C GLY A 288 -9.66 -13.55 20.12
N ALA A 289 -10.23 -12.59 20.83
CA ALA A 289 -10.20 -12.55 22.29
C ALA A 289 -11.04 -13.68 22.92
N CYS A 290 -12.26 -13.93 22.42
CA CYS A 290 -13.11 -15.03 22.86
C CYS A 290 -12.42 -16.40 22.77
N LEU A 291 -11.62 -16.61 21.72
CA LEU A 291 -10.87 -17.85 21.49
C LEU A 291 -9.50 -17.90 22.18
N GLY A 292 -9.09 -16.80 22.84
CA GLY A 292 -7.75 -16.66 23.43
C GLY A 292 -6.62 -16.64 22.40
N TRP A 293 -6.92 -16.42 21.12
CA TRP A 293 -5.91 -16.26 20.06
C TRP A 293 -5.21 -14.91 20.16
N LEU A 294 -5.94 -13.88 20.56
CA LEU A 294 -5.41 -12.55 20.86
C LEU A 294 -5.44 -12.34 22.38
N GLN A 295 -4.41 -11.70 22.91
CA GLN A 295 -4.43 -11.22 24.29
C GLN A 295 -5.39 -10.02 24.40
N ASP A 296 -5.95 -9.77 25.58
CA ASP A 296 -6.90 -8.67 25.81
C ASP A 296 -6.36 -7.31 25.33
N GLU A 297 -5.09 -7.04 25.62
CA GLU A 297 -4.39 -5.81 25.20
C GLU A 297 -4.24 -5.72 23.67
N GLU A 298 -3.99 -6.85 23.01
CA GLU A 298 -3.85 -6.94 21.56
C GLU A 298 -5.20 -6.74 20.86
N ALA A 299 -6.25 -7.45 21.31
CA ALA A 299 -7.60 -7.30 20.79
C ALA A 299 -8.12 -5.86 21.00
N LEU A 300 -7.85 -5.29 22.17
CA LEU A 300 -8.19 -3.90 22.47
C LEU A 300 -7.42 -2.93 21.56
N ALA A 301 -6.14 -3.16 21.25
CA ALA A 301 -5.40 -2.31 20.32
C ALA A 301 -6.03 -2.25 18.92
N PHE A 302 -6.54 -3.39 18.41
CA PHE A 302 -7.28 -3.41 17.14
C PHE A 302 -8.63 -2.68 17.24
N ALA A 303 -9.39 -2.87 18.34
CA ALA A 303 -10.64 -2.15 18.55
C ALA A 303 -10.43 -0.63 18.67
N LEU A 304 -9.38 -0.20 19.36
CA LEU A 304 -8.97 1.20 19.47
C LEU A 304 -8.51 1.77 18.12
N HIS A 305 -7.81 0.98 17.30
CA HIS A 305 -7.44 1.38 15.95
C HIS A 305 -8.67 1.58 15.07
N ALA A 306 -9.66 0.68 15.13
CA ALA A 306 -10.93 0.88 14.42
C ALA A 306 -11.66 2.15 14.90
N ALA A 307 -11.67 2.41 16.22
CA ALA A 307 -12.24 3.63 16.79
C ALA A 307 -11.52 4.90 16.32
N ASP A 308 -10.20 4.84 16.13
CA ASP A 308 -9.41 5.92 15.55
C ASP A 308 -9.88 6.23 14.13
N LEU A 309 -9.92 5.22 13.26
CA LEU A 309 -10.36 5.37 11.87
C LEU A 309 -11.80 5.88 11.76
N VAL A 310 -12.71 5.31 12.55
CA VAL A 310 -14.13 5.69 12.58
C VAL A 310 -14.30 7.14 13.00
N GLN A 311 -13.64 7.59 14.07
CA GLN A 311 -13.75 8.96 14.57
C GLN A 311 -13.20 10.00 13.58
N HIS A 312 -12.18 9.63 12.79
CA HIS A 312 -11.65 10.48 11.72
C HIS A 312 -12.61 10.61 10.53
N ARG A 313 -13.37 9.56 10.19
CA ARG A 313 -14.20 9.53 8.97
C ARG A 313 -15.65 9.94 9.19
N TYR A 314 -16.24 9.60 10.34
CA TYR A 314 -17.68 9.73 10.59
C TYR A 314 -18.00 10.74 11.69
N SER A 315 -18.93 11.65 11.41
CA SER A 315 -19.36 12.68 12.37
C SER A 315 -20.13 12.13 13.57
N ASP A 316 -20.89 11.05 13.37
CA ASP A 316 -21.78 10.46 14.37
C ASP A 316 -22.14 9.01 14.03
N TRP A 317 -22.85 8.35 14.95
CA TRP A 317 -23.31 6.97 14.81
C TRP A 317 -24.27 6.74 13.62
N SER A 318 -25.08 7.74 13.25
CA SER A 318 -26.00 7.60 12.11
C SER A 318 -25.23 7.59 10.79
N ALA A 319 -24.22 8.45 10.66
CA ALA A 319 -23.33 8.47 9.51
C ALA A 319 -22.57 7.13 9.38
N LEU A 320 -22.04 6.61 10.50
CA LEU A 320 -21.38 5.30 10.56
C LEU A 320 -22.31 4.17 10.11
N ALA A 321 -23.51 4.07 10.70
CA ALA A 321 -24.50 3.03 10.37
C ALA A 321 -24.91 3.06 8.90
N ARG A 322 -25.09 4.26 8.31
CA ARG A 322 -25.41 4.40 6.89
C ARG A 322 -24.25 3.97 5.99
N GLY A 323 -23.02 4.29 6.38
CA GLY A 323 -21.81 3.81 5.71
C GLY A 323 -21.75 2.28 5.71
N PHE A 324 -21.98 1.68 6.88
CA PHE A 324 -22.00 0.23 7.02
C PHE A 324 -23.07 -0.40 6.14
N GLN A 325 -24.30 0.14 6.14
CA GLN A 325 -25.40 -0.40 5.34
C GLN A 325 -25.08 -0.40 3.83
N ARG A 326 -24.39 0.65 3.35
CA ARG A 326 -23.94 0.72 1.95
C ARG A 326 -22.85 -0.31 1.65
N GLY A 327 -21.83 -0.41 2.50
CA GLY A 327 -20.76 -1.41 2.31
C GLY A 327 -21.29 -2.84 2.36
N ARG A 328 -22.20 -3.15 3.31
CA ARG A 328 -22.92 -4.43 3.36
C ARG A 328 -23.73 -4.68 2.10
N SER A 329 -24.35 -3.65 1.53
CA SER A 329 -25.11 -3.77 0.27
C SER A 329 -24.22 -4.13 -0.91
N LEU A 330 -23.00 -3.56 -0.97
CA LEU A 330 -21.99 -3.89 -1.98
C LEU A 330 -21.52 -5.33 -1.81
N PHE A 331 -21.14 -5.72 -0.59
CA PHE A 331 -20.68 -7.06 -0.25
C PHE A 331 -21.74 -8.13 -0.56
N GLU A 332 -23.00 -7.93 -0.15
CA GLU A 332 -24.09 -8.88 -0.42
C GLU A 332 -24.64 -8.77 -1.86
N GLY A 333 -24.26 -7.74 -2.62
CA GLY A 333 -24.72 -7.51 -3.98
C GLY A 333 -26.23 -7.23 -4.11
N ARG A 334 -26.80 -6.61 -3.07
CA ARG A 334 -28.22 -6.18 -3.02
C ARG A 334 -28.38 -4.90 -2.20
N ASN A 335 -29.33 -4.05 -2.56
CA ASN A 335 -29.60 -2.81 -1.83
C ASN A 335 -30.30 -3.10 -0.49
N LEU A 336 -29.63 -2.79 0.63
CA LEU A 336 -30.16 -2.95 1.98
C LEU A 336 -30.58 -1.62 2.64
N LEU A 337 -30.53 -0.49 1.94
CA LEU A 337 -30.89 0.80 2.52
C LEU A 337 -32.35 0.86 3.00
N GLY A 338 -33.23 0.06 2.38
CA GLY A 338 -34.64 -0.04 2.78
C GLY A 338 -34.87 -0.65 4.16
N SER A 339 -33.93 -1.43 4.71
CA SER A 339 -34.03 -2.03 6.05
C SER A 339 -33.35 -1.19 7.14
N PHE A 340 -32.77 -0.04 6.80
CA PHE A 340 -31.95 0.76 7.72
C PHE A 340 -32.63 1.03 9.08
N GLU A 341 -33.89 1.45 9.07
CA GLU A 341 -34.62 1.73 10.32
C GLU A 341 -34.80 0.45 11.15
N ALA A 342 -35.13 -0.68 10.51
CA ALA A 342 -35.30 -1.94 11.23
C ALA A 342 -33.97 -2.42 11.85
N ASP A 343 -32.87 -2.29 11.12
CA ASP A 343 -31.55 -2.79 11.51
C ASP A 343 -30.90 -1.94 12.62
N TRP A 344 -31.11 -0.61 12.61
CA TRP A 344 -30.33 0.31 13.45
C TRP A 344 -31.13 1.07 14.51
N ARG A 345 -32.47 1.03 14.47
CA ARG A 345 -33.33 1.82 15.39
C ARG A 345 -32.98 1.60 16.86
N LEU A 346 -32.77 0.34 17.27
CA LEU A 346 -32.40 0.00 18.64
C LEU A 346 -31.14 0.74 19.09
N LEU A 347 -30.06 0.67 18.31
CA LEU A 347 -28.80 1.29 18.66
C LEU A 347 -28.84 2.82 18.55
N LEU A 348 -29.58 3.38 17.59
CA LEU A 348 -29.60 4.83 17.37
C LEU A 348 -30.58 5.58 18.29
N GLN A 349 -31.67 4.93 18.70
CA GLN A 349 -32.79 5.61 19.35
C GLN A 349 -33.03 5.14 20.79
N SER A 350 -32.65 3.92 21.16
CA SER A 350 -32.89 3.42 22.52
C SER A 350 -32.16 4.28 23.56
N PRO A 351 -32.84 4.70 24.66
CA PRO A 351 -32.19 5.44 25.75
C PRO A 351 -31.13 4.60 26.46
N LEU A 352 -31.20 3.28 26.34
CA LEU A 352 -30.27 2.32 26.93
C LEU A 352 -29.25 1.79 25.94
N SER A 353 -29.20 2.32 24.72
CA SER A 353 -28.23 1.88 23.72
C SER A 353 -26.78 2.07 24.20
N PRO A 354 -25.87 1.13 23.89
CA PRO A 354 -24.44 1.35 24.09
C PRO A 354 -23.92 2.57 23.27
N TRP A 355 -24.62 2.98 22.20
CA TRP A 355 -24.29 4.15 21.38
C TRP A 355 -24.89 5.46 21.91
N ARG A 356 -25.43 5.46 23.14
CA ARG A 356 -25.97 6.67 23.75
C ARG A 356 -24.91 7.77 23.96
N VAL A 357 -23.65 7.37 24.13
CA VAL A 357 -22.50 8.29 24.18
C VAL A 357 -22.17 8.82 22.79
N PRO A 358 -21.67 10.05 22.64
CA PRO A 358 -21.24 10.56 21.34
C PRO A 358 -20.15 9.68 20.72
N LEU A 359 -20.18 9.54 19.39
CA LEU A 359 -19.12 8.86 18.64
C LEU A 359 -17.80 9.65 18.72
N GLN A 360 -17.90 10.96 18.64
CA GLN A 360 -16.76 11.86 18.72
C GLN A 360 -16.26 11.94 20.16
N GLY A 361 -14.97 11.61 20.36
CA GLY A 361 -14.38 11.49 21.68
C GLY A 361 -14.75 10.18 22.40
N LEU A 362 -15.13 9.13 21.65
CA LEU A 362 -15.45 7.81 22.20
C LEU A 362 -14.26 7.22 22.99
N VAL A 363 -13.04 7.52 22.55
CA VAL A 363 -11.78 7.09 23.14
C VAL A 363 -10.87 8.31 23.25
N ASP A 364 -10.08 8.39 24.32
CA ASP A 364 -9.11 9.48 24.49
C ASP A 364 -7.87 9.35 23.58
N ASP A 365 -7.23 10.48 23.30
CA ASP A 365 -6.04 10.57 22.43
C ASP A 365 -4.84 9.75 22.95
N THR A 366 -4.76 9.48 24.26
CA THR A 366 -3.62 8.75 24.85
C THR A 366 -3.72 7.27 24.50
N LEU A 367 -4.89 6.68 24.67
CA LEU A 367 -5.18 5.30 24.27
C LEU A 367 -5.07 5.13 22.75
N MET A 368 -5.52 6.11 21.98
CA MET A 368 -5.35 6.12 20.53
C MET A 368 -3.86 6.15 20.15
N GLY A 369 -3.03 6.95 20.82
CA GLY A 369 -1.58 6.97 20.62
C GLY A 369 -0.93 5.60 20.79
N SER A 370 -1.29 4.86 21.86
CA SER A 370 -0.80 3.51 22.11
C SER A 370 -1.26 2.51 21.03
N ALA A 371 -2.50 2.61 20.57
CA ALA A 371 -3.02 1.74 19.50
C ALA A 371 -2.30 1.98 18.17
N ARG A 372 -2.05 3.25 17.82
CA ARG A 372 -1.27 3.63 16.62
C ARG A 372 0.14 3.03 16.66
N GLU A 373 0.78 3.05 17.83
CA GLU A 373 2.09 2.44 18.00
C GLU A 373 2.04 0.92 17.84
N ALA A 374 1.04 0.25 18.42
CA ALA A 374 0.84 -1.18 18.22
C ALA A 374 0.66 -1.54 16.73
N MET A 375 -0.08 -0.74 15.96
CA MET A 375 -0.25 -0.95 14.51
C MET A 375 1.05 -0.79 13.72
N ARG A 376 1.96 0.10 14.16
CA ARG A 376 3.30 0.23 13.59
C ARG A 376 4.21 -0.92 14.00
N CYS A 377 4.12 -1.41 15.24
CA CYS A 377 4.89 -2.56 15.71
C CYS A 377 4.61 -3.82 14.86
N TRP A 378 3.35 -4.03 14.44
CA TRP A 378 3.01 -5.10 13.48
C TRP A 378 3.74 -4.99 12.15
N ARG A 379 4.21 -3.79 11.79
CA ARG A 379 4.86 -3.44 10.52
C ARG A 379 6.30 -2.94 10.69
N ALA A 380 6.94 -3.27 11.82
CA ALA A 380 8.30 -2.81 12.14
C ALA A 380 9.41 -3.46 11.30
N ASP A 381 9.13 -4.64 10.73
CA ASP A 381 10.01 -5.33 9.79
C ASP A 381 9.94 -4.67 8.41
N ALA A 382 11.10 -4.42 7.79
CA ALA A 382 11.23 -3.78 6.49
C ALA A 382 10.52 -4.52 5.34
N ARG A 383 10.24 -5.82 5.45
CA ARG A 383 9.42 -6.52 4.44
C ARG A 383 8.03 -5.90 4.25
N HIS A 384 7.50 -5.24 5.29
CA HIS A 384 6.21 -4.56 5.20
C HIS A 384 6.25 -3.34 4.30
N TRP A 385 7.42 -2.69 4.14
CA TRP A 385 7.65 -1.63 3.17
C TRP A 385 7.67 -2.17 1.74
N VAL A 386 8.31 -3.32 1.54
CA VAL A 386 8.33 -4.02 0.24
C VAL A 386 6.91 -4.39 -0.18
N LEU A 387 6.16 -5.06 0.72
CA LEU A 387 4.76 -5.40 0.49
C LEU A 387 3.88 -4.17 0.25
N ALA A 388 4.08 -3.10 1.02
CA ALA A 388 3.34 -1.85 0.86
C ALA A 388 3.47 -1.26 -0.54
N LEU A 389 4.71 -1.06 -1.01
CA LEU A 389 4.99 -0.51 -2.32
C LEU A 389 4.50 -1.43 -3.44
N ALA A 390 4.81 -2.74 -3.34
CA ALA A 390 4.39 -3.72 -4.34
C ALA A 390 2.86 -3.84 -4.44
N SER A 391 2.13 -3.67 -3.31
CA SER A 391 0.67 -3.74 -3.28
C SER A 391 -0.06 -2.63 -4.02
N VAL A 392 0.63 -1.56 -4.43
CA VAL A 392 0.02 -0.57 -5.32
C VAL A 392 -0.16 -1.14 -6.73
N ARG A 393 0.73 -2.06 -7.16
CA ARG A 393 0.65 -2.79 -8.43
C ARG A 393 -0.17 -4.08 -8.31
N GLU A 394 0.02 -4.81 -7.23
CA GLU A 394 -0.65 -6.09 -6.92
C GLU A 394 -1.39 -6.00 -5.57
N PRO A 395 -2.62 -5.45 -5.52
CA PRO A 395 -3.37 -5.21 -4.28
C PRO A 395 -3.46 -6.41 -3.33
N GLU A 396 -3.52 -7.63 -3.86
CA GLU A 396 -3.53 -8.88 -3.12
C GLU A 396 -2.31 -9.07 -2.19
N LEU A 397 -1.20 -8.38 -2.42
CA LEU A 397 -0.03 -8.46 -1.55
C LEU A 397 -0.25 -7.80 -0.18
N ALA A 398 -1.21 -6.87 -0.06
CA ALA A 398 -1.46 -6.19 1.20
C ALA A 398 -2.00 -7.12 2.30
N VAL A 399 -2.65 -8.23 1.94
CA VAL A 399 -3.13 -9.22 2.93
C VAL A 399 -2.00 -9.99 3.61
N ARG A 400 -0.75 -9.82 3.16
CA ARG A 400 0.45 -10.50 3.69
C ARG A 400 1.19 -9.66 4.74
N GLN A 401 0.63 -8.54 5.16
CA GLN A 401 1.11 -7.75 6.30
C GLN A 401 0.92 -8.53 7.61
N GLY A 402 1.75 -8.30 8.62
CA GLY A 402 1.66 -9.04 9.89
C GLY A 402 2.57 -10.25 9.92
N ALA A 403 2.13 -11.43 10.39
CA ALA A 403 2.97 -12.62 10.45
C ALA A 403 3.37 -13.14 9.05
N SER A 404 4.57 -13.72 8.92
CA SER A 404 5.03 -14.30 7.64
C SER A 404 4.27 -15.58 7.33
N VAL A 405 3.92 -15.79 6.06
CA VAL A 405 3.14 -16.93 5.57
C VAL A 405 3.95 -17.68 4.53
N PRO A 406 3.90 -19.03 4.51
CA PRO A 406 4.51 -19.81 3.43
C PRO A 406 3.99 -19.35 2.07
N VAL A 407 4.90 -19.21 1.10
CA VAL A 407 4.51 -18.86 -0.27
C VAL A 407 3.92 -20.09 -0.94
N THR A 408 2.81 -19.91 -1.68
CA THR A 408 2.21 -21.03 -2.39
C THR A 408 3.11 -21.47 -3.54
N SER A 409 3.07 -22.76 -3.91
CA SER A 409 3.88 -23.28 -5.01
C SER A 409 3.59 -22.60 -6.36
N ALA A 410 2.34 -22.19 -6.59
CA ALA A 410 1.95 -21.42 -7.76
C ALA A 410 2.63 -20.04 -7.77
N ARG A 411 2.52 -19.28 -6.68
CA ARG A 411 3.15 -17.96 -6.58
C ARG A 411 4.68 -18.05 -6.68
N CYS A 412 5.27 -19.07 -6.09
CA CYS A 412 6.71 -19.33 -6.20
C CYS A 412 7.15 -19.58 -7.66
N ALA A 413 6.37 -20.35 -8.43
CA ALA A 413 6.64 -20.58 -9.84
C ALA A 413 6.47 -19.31 -10.69
N ASP A 414 5.39 -18.55 -10.43
CA ASP A 414 5.10 -17.29 -11.13
C ASP A 414 6.22 -16.27 -10.88
N ALA A 415 6.66 -16.12 -9.63
CA ALA A 415 7.76 -15.22 -9.28
C ALA A 415 9.07 -15.62 -9.97
N ARG A 416 9.40 -16.92 -10.03
CA ARG A 416 10.59 -17.40 -10.75
C ARG A 416 10.52 -17.14 -12.26
N SER A 417 9.35 -17.33 -12.88
CA SER A 417 9.13 -17.02 -14.29
C SER A 417 9.26 -15.51 -14.54
N TYR A 418 8.67 -14.67 -13.69
CA TYR A 418 8.82 -13.21 -13.79
C TYR A 418 10.28 -12.79 -13.73
N LEU A 419 11.03 -13.24 -12.70
CA LEU A 419 12.45 -12.89 -12.54
C LEU A 419 13.29 -13.34 -13.75
N ALA A 420 13.07 -14.56 -14.27
CA ALA A 420 13.83 -15.05 -15.41
C ALA A 420 13.43 -14.38 -16.74
N GLU A 421 12.14 -14.22 -17.02
CA GLU A 421 11.65 -13.78 -18.33
C GLU A 421 11.65 -12.26 -18.51
N HIS A 422 11.42 -11.49 -17.44
CA HIS A 422 11.30 -10.04 -17.50
C HIS A 422 12.55 -9.32 -17.01
N LEU A 423 13.26 -9.91 -16.05
CA LEU A 423 14.44 -9.32 -15.45
C LEU A 423 15.74 -10.03 -15.85
N ASP A 424 15.67 -11.22 -16.47
CA ASP A 424 16.84 -12.07 -16.71
C ASP A 424 17.67 -12.27 -15.43
N LEU A 425 16.97 -12.42 -14.30
CA LEU A 425 17.55 -12.56 -12.96
C LEU A 425 17.41 -14.01 -12.50
N TYR A 426 18.54 -14.64 -12.20
CA TYR A 426 18.58 -16.03 -11.79
C TYR A 426 19.14 -16.23 -10.39
N PRO A 427 18.67 -17.26 -9.65
CA PRO A 427 19.10 -17.50 -8.28
C PRO A 427 20.60 -17.76 -8.11
N ASP A 428 21.27 -18.30 -9.14
CA ASP A 428 22.71 -18.60 -9.11
C ASP A 428 23.59 -17.35 -9.12
N GLU A 429 23.02 -16.18 -9.41
CA GLU A 429 23.71 -14.88 -9.39
C GLU A 429 23.81 -14.27 -7.98
N GLY A 430 22.99 -14.77 -7.04
CA GLY A 430 22.93 -14.27 -5.66
C GLY A 430 22.05 -13.01 -5.49
N VAL A 431 21.92 -12.56 -4.24
CA VAL A 431 21.10 -11.40 -3.89
C VAL A 431 21.72 -10.10 -4.39
N GLU A 432 23.05 -10.07 -4.51
CA GLU A 432 23.83 -8.93 -4.97
C GLU A 432 23.46 -8.49 -6.39
N ALA A 433 22.95 -9.40 -7.23
CA ALA A 433 22.49 -9.06 -8.58
C ALA A 433 21.29 -8.10 -8.58
N LEU A 434 20.46 -8.07 -7.52
CA LEU A 434 19.34 -7.12 -7.42
C LEU A 434 19.80 -5.67 -7.39
N VAL A 435 21.05 -5.40 -7.00
CA VAL A 435 21.64 -4.06 -6.97
C VAL A 435 21.55 -3.35 -8.33
N ARG A 436 21.58 -4.10 -9.44
CA ARG A 436 21.50 -3.54 -10.81
C ARG A 436 20.23 -2.75 -11.08
N TYR A 437 19.16 -3.01 -10.32
CA TYR A 437 17.88 -2.31 -10.45
C TYR A 437 17.73 -1.11 -9.51
N TRP A 438 18.73 -0.84 -8.67
CA TRP A 438 18.80 0.40 -7.91
C TRP A 438 19.61 1.43 -8.70
N LEU A 439 18.91 2.40 -9.29
CA LEU A 439 19.37 3.41 -10.26
C LEU A 439 19.45 4.85 -9.70
N PRO A 440 20.29 5.15 -8.68
CA PRO A 440 20.32 6.47 -8.04
C PRO A 440 20.79 7.59 -8.99
N ALA A 441 21.53 7.28 -10.06
CA ALA A 441 21.91 8.30 -11.04
C ALA A 441 20.74 8.72 -11.94
N GLU A 442 19.79 7.81 -12.21
CA GLU A 442 18.54 8.13 -12.89
C GLU A 442 17.68 9.07 -12.05
N ALA A 443 17.51 8.77 -10.76
CA ALA A 443 16.82 9.64 -9.82
C ALA A 443 17.44 11.04 -9.77
N HIS A 444 18.77 11.13 -9.69
CA HIS A 444 19.48 12.40 -9.76
C HIS A 444 19.24 13.17 -11.07
N HIS A 445 19.31 12.47 -12.21
CA HIS A 445 19.05 13.07 -13.52
C HIS A 445 17.64 13.67 -13.59
N LEU A 446 16.62 12.93 -13.17
CA LEU A 446 15.24 13.39 -13.11
C LEU A 446 15.06 14.61 -12.19
N ASN A 447 15.64 14.54 -10.99
CA ASN A 447 15.63 15.64 -10.03
C ASN A 447 16.25 16.91 -10.60
N GLN A 448 17.38 16.77 -11.30
CA GLN A 448 18.08 17.89 -11.91
C GLN A 448 17.29 18.49 -13.09
N LEU A 449 16.71 17.66 -13.97
CA LEU A 449 15.82 18.12 -15.03
C LEU A 449 14.60 18.85 -14.48
N ALA A 450 13.98 18.35 -13.41
CA ALA A 450 12.83 19.01 -12.78
C ALA A 450 13.21 20.38 -12.19
N ALA A 451 14.37 20.49 -11.53
CA ALA A 451 14.90 21.75 -11.01
C ALA A 451 15.17 22.76 -12.14
N ASP A 452 15.84 22.33 -13.21
CA ASP A 452 16.14 23.19 -14.36
C ASP A 452 14.89 23.61 -15.11
N ALA A 453 13.90 22.71 -15.27
CA ALA A 453 12.61 23.02 -15.88
C ALA A 453 11.85 24.11 -15.12
N ALA A 454 11.87 24.07 -13.78
CA ALA A 454 11.23 25.08 -12.94
C ALA A 454 11.87 26.47 -13.06
N HIS A 455 13.16 26.53 -13.39
CA HIS A 455 13.92 27.78 -13.54
C HIS A 455 14.13 28.22 -14.99
N GLY A 456 13.60 27.48 -15.96
CA GLY A 456 13.80 27.76 -17.39
C GLY A 456 15.25 27.57 -17.86
N ALA A 457 15.99 26.67 -17.20
CA ALA A 457 17.40 26.38 -17.44
C ALA A 457 17.63 25.06 -18.24
N LEU A 458 16.57 24.41 -18.70
CA LEU A 458 16.68 23.21 -19.55
C LEU A 458 17.48 23.49 -20.83
N PRO A 459 18.19 22.47 -21.37
CA PRO A 459 18.86 22.60 -22.65
C PRO A 459 17.93 23.01 -23.80
N PRO A 460 18.47 23.71 -24.81
CA PRO A 460 17.72 24.06 -26.02
C PRO A 460 17.10 22.84 -26.70
N ALA A 461 15.91 23.01 -27.27
CA ALA A 461 15.25 21.96 -28.07
C ALA A 461 15.90 21.80 -29.45
N GLU A 462 16.53 22.86 -29.97
CA GLU A 462 17.26 22.83 -31.23
C GLU A 462 18.69 22.38 -30.97
N THR A 463 19.03 21.22 -31.52
CA THR A 463 20.37 20.64 -31.46
C THR A 463 21.00 20.68 -32.86
N PRO A 464 22.33 20.49 -32.98
CA PRO A 464 22.99 20.38 -34.28
C PRO A 464 22.51 19.23 -35.16
N PHE A 465 21.90 18.21 -34.54
CA PHE A 465 21.48 16.98 -35.20
C PHE A 465 19.98 16.98 -35.55
N GLY A 466 19.24 17.99 -35.09
CA GLY A 466 17.80 18.10 -35.30
C GLY A 466 17.04 18.56 -34.06
N ARG A 467 15.73 18.30 -34.06
CA ARG A 467 14.79 18.64 -32.99
C ARG A 467 14.08 17.38 -32.51
N PRO A 468 13.79 17.26 -31.20
CA PRO A 468 13.02 16.15 -30.68
C PRO A 468 11.56 16.27 -31.09
N GLU A 469 10.82 15.16 -30.95
CA GLU A 469 9.38 15.14 -31.16
C GLU A 469 8.66 16.10 -30.19
N PRO A 470 7.58 16.79 -30.63
CA PRO A 470 6.89 17.77 -29.80
C PRO A 470 6.36 17.22 -28.47
N ASP A 471 5.87 15.98 -28.46
CA ASP A 471 5.29 15.35 -27.28
C ASP A 471 6.37 15.03 -26.23
N ALA A 472 7.52 14.51 -26.67
CA ALA A 472 8.67 14.26 -25.81
C ALA A 472 9.20 15.57 -25.19
N LEU A 473 9.21 16.66 -25.97
CA LEU A 473 9.58 17.98 -25.48
C LEU A 473 8.57 18.53 -24.46
N ALA A 474 7.28 18.30 -24.69
CA ALA A 474 6.22 18.67 -23.76
C ALA A 474 6.36 17.91 -22.43
N GLN A 475 6.61 16.60 -22.47
CA GLN A 475 6.85 15.76 -21.29
C GLN A 475 8.06 16.25 -20.48
N ARG A 476 9.19 16.50 -21.14
CA ARG A 476 10.38 17.08 -20.51
C ARG A 476 10.08 18.41 -19.81
N ASN A 477 9.38 19.32 -20.49
CA ASN A 477 9.06 20.63 -19.90
C ASN A 477 8.06 20.51 -18.74
N ALA A 478 7.22 19.47 -18.73
CA ALA A 478 6.25 19.22 -17.67
C ALA A 478 6.91 18.83 -16.34
N LEU A 479 8.16 18.31 -16.37
CA LEU A 479 8.93 17.91 -15.19
C LEU A 479 9.10 19.03 -14.14
N ARG A 480 8.95 20.30 -14.52
CA ARG A 480 8.93 21.43 -13.57
C ARG A 480 7.95 21.23 -12.40
N GLN A 481 6.89 20.46 -12.61
CA GLN A 481 5.88 20.12 -11.61
C GLN A 481 6.47 19.27 -10.47
N ALA A 482 7.48 18.45 -10.76
CA ALA A 482 8.16 17.60 -9.79
C ALA A 482 9.33 18.28 -9.06
N SER A 483 9.63 19.55 -9.31
CA SER A 483 10.79 20.26 -8.71
C SER A 483 10.86 20.27 -7.18
N ARG A 484 9.76 19.92 -6.50
CA ARG A 484 9.68 19.82 -5.03
C ARG A 484 9.69 18.37 -4.51
N HIS A 485 9.73 17.39 -5.40
CA HIS A 485 9.50 15.97 -5.10
C HIS A 485 10.71 15.17 -5.55
N ALA A 486 11.40 14.51 -4.61
CA ALA A 486 12.50 13.62 -4.96
C ALA A 486 12.02 12.47 -5.85
N ALA A 487 12.77 12.16 -6.91
CA ALA A 487 12.52 11.09 -7.86
C ALA A 487 12.85 9.69 -7.32
N THR A 488 13.39 9.57 -6.11
CA THR A 488 13.76 8.28 -5.51
C THR A 488 12.63 7.26 -5.59
N ILE A 489 11.38 7.68 -5.36
CA ILE A 489 10.20 6.81 -5.40
C ILE A 489 9.91 6.23 -6.79
N HIS A 490 10.26 6.93 -7.88
CA HIS A 490 10.08 6.44 -9.26
C HIS A 490 10.89 5.16 -9.51
N MET A 491 12.10 5.09 -8.96
CA MET A 491 12.95 3.91 -8.98
C MET A 491 12.54 2.90 -7.89
N ALA A 492 12.28 3.39 -6.68
CA ALA A 492 12.07 2.54 -5.51
C ALA A 492 10.81 1.67 -5.60
N GLU A 493 9.76 2.13 -6.28
CA GLU A 493 8.53 1.34 -6.46
C GLU A 493 8.77 0.06 -7.28
N LYS A 494 9.51 0.16 -8.40
CA LYS A 494 9.87 -1.00 -9.23
C LYS A 494 10.83 -1.92 -8.50
N TYR A 495 11.83 -1.32 -7.83
CA TYR A 495 12.77 -2.06 -7.02
C TYR A 495 12.07 -2.88 -5.93
N ALA A 496 11.08 -2.29 -5.24
CA ALA A 496 10.28 -3.00 -4.24
C ALA A 496 9.50 -4.17 -4.85
N PHE A 497 8.93 -3.98 -6.04
CA PHE A 497 8.25 -5.07 -6.75
C PHE A 497 9.21 -6.22 -7.11
N TYR A 498 10.41 -5.91 -7.61
CA TYR A 498 11.43 -6.93 -7.92
C TYR A 498 11.90 -7.66 -6.67
N LEU A 499 12.10 -6.93 -5.57
CA LEU A 499 12.47 -7.51 -4.29
C LEU A 499 11.36 -8.42 -3.75
N GLN A 500 10.09 -8.06 -3.95
CA GLN A 500 8.95 -8.92 -3.60
C GLN A 500 8.92 -10.21 -4.43
N MET A 501 9.20 -10.14 -5.73
CA MET A 501 9.33 -11.34 -6.57
C MET A 501 10.49 -12.22 -6.10
N ALA A 502 11.62 -11.62 -5.70
CA ALA A 502 12.75 -12.37 -5.14
C ALA A 502 12.36 -13.08 -3.83
N PHE A 503 11.65 -12.42 -2.92
CA PHE A 503 11.08 -13.06 -1.72
C PHE A 503 10.13 -14.21 -2.08
N ASP A 504 9.22 -14.00 -3.02
CA ASP A 504 8.21 -14.99 -3.41
C ASP A 504 8.80 -16.21 -4.14
N SER A 505 9.93 -16.03 -4.82
CA SER A 505 10.62 -17.13 -5.51
C SER A 505 11.19 -18.19 -4.56
N GLU A 506 11.40 -17.84 -3.28
CA GLU A 506 12.11 -18.64 -2.27
C GLU A 506 13.46 -19.20 -2.77
N ALA A 507 14.08 -18.56 -3.77
CA ALA A 507 15.26 -19.04 -4.45
C ALA A 507 16.54 -18.29 -4.06
N PHE A 508 16.40 -17.12 -3.42
CA PHE A 508 17.49 -16.27 -2.97
C PHE A 508 17.68 -16.36 -1.45
N ASP A 509 18.85 -15.92 -0.97
CA ASP A 509 19.14 -15.87 0.47
C ASP A 509 18.23 -14.89 1.21
N ALA A 510 17.49 -15.39 2.20
CA ALA A 510 16.48 -14.60 2.91
C ALA A 510 17.08 -13.47 3.76
N GLU A 511 18.27 -13.68 4.35
CA GLU A 511 18.95 -12.66 5.14
C GLU A 511 19.44 -11.50 4.25
N GLY A 512 20.01 -11.81 3.09
CA GLY A 512 20.39 -10.82 2.09
C GLY A 512 19.19 -10.01 1.59
N LEU A 513 18.06 -10.66 1.27
CA LEU A 513 16.85 -9.96 0.84
C LEU A 513 16.31 -9.04 1.95
N ALA A 514 16.34 -9.46 3.21
CA ALA A 514 15.94 -8.64 4.35
C ALA A 514 16.86 -7.41 4.51
N ALA A 515 18.16 -7.55 4.26
CA ALA A 515 19.10 -6.42 4.28
C ALA A 515 18.80 -5.41 3.16
N LEU A 516 18.47 -5.86 1.95
CA LEU A 516 18.03 -4.97 0.87
C LEU A 516 16.70 -4.28 1.17
N ALA A 517 15.75 -4.98 1.81
CA ALA A 517 14.50 -4.38 2.26
C ALA A 517 14.74 -3.27 3.30
N GLU A 518 15.65 -3.50 4.26
CA GLU A 518 16.03 -2.49 5.25
C GLU A 518 16.75 -1.29 4.61
N ALA A 519 17.59 -1.52 3.60
CA ALA A 519 18.24 -0.45 2.84
C ALA A 519 17.23 0.38 2.03
N LEU A 520 16.25 -0.27 1.40
CA LEU A 520 15.13 0.39 0.71
C LEU A 520 14.33 1.26 1.69
N ARG A 521 13.92 0.69 2.83
CA ARG A 521 13.22 1.40 3.92
C ARG A 521 14.01 2.62 4.38
N GLY A 522 15.29 2.44 4.69
CA GLY A 522 16.18 3.49 5.16
C GLY A 522 16.33 4.62 4.13
N SER A 523 16.47 4.27 2.86
CA SER A 523 16.53 5.23 1.75
C SER A 523 15.24 6.05 1.64
N LEU A 524 14.07 5.41 1.70
CA LEU A 524 12.79 6.12 1.64
C LEU A 524 12.57 7.02 2.87
N CYS A 525 12.88 6.55 4.07
CA CYS A 525 12.81 7.38 5.29
C CYS A 525 13.82 8.54 5.27
N ARG A 526 14.93 8.40 4.55
CA ARG A 526 15.91 9.48 4.38
C ARG A 526 15.37 10.59 3.48
N PHE A 527 14.75 10.23 2.35
CA PHE A 527 14.35 11.19 1.33
C PHE A 527 12.91 11.71 1.52
N TYR A 528 12.08 11.00 2.27
CA TYR A 528 10.70 11.37 2.57
C TYR A 528 10.48 11.39 4.10
N PRO A 529 10.04 12.53 4.67
CA PRO A 529 9.84 12.64 6.12
C PRO A 529 8.61 11.88 6.63
N ASP A 530 7.61 11.64 5.77
CA ASP A 530 6.36 10.98 6.12
C ASP A 530 5.66 10.38 4.87
N ALA A 531 4.63 9.56 5.12
CA ALA A 531 3.82 8.91 4.10
C ALA A 531 3.22 9.89 3.09
N ARG A 532 2.74 11.04 3.56
CA ARG A 532 2.12 12.05 2.70
C ARG A 532 3.13 12.57 1.68
N ARG A 533 4.35 12.89 2.09
CA ARG A 533 5.40 13.37 1.18
C ARG A 533 5.84 12.31 0.17
N LEU A 534 5.92 11.05 0.58
CA LEU A 534 6.20 9.94 -0.32
C LEU A 534 5.10 9.78 -1.37
N LEU A 535 3.83 9.72 -0.95
CA LEU A 535 2.69 9.52 -1.84
C LEU A 535 2.46 10.72 -2.78
N GLU A 536 2.60 11.97 -2.29
CA GLU A 536 2.56 13.17 -3.13
C GLU A 536 3.65 13.14 -4.22
N ALA A 537 4.87 12.71 -3.86
CA ALA A 537 5.96 12.57 -4.82
C ALA A 537 5.68 11.46 -5.85
N TRP A 538 5.17 10.31 -5.39
CA TRP A 538 4.87 9.18 -6.27
C TRP A 538 3.80 9.52 -7.30
N ILE A 539 2.68 10.12 -6.88
CA ILE A 539 1.62 10.59 -7.80
C ILE A 539 2.21 11.53 -8.85
N CYS A 540 3.07 12.46 -8.42
CA CYS A 540 3.68 13.45 -9.32
C CYS A 540 4.56 12.78 -10.38
N TRP A 541 5.44 11.86 -9.98
CA TRP A 541 6.36 11.18 -10.89
C TRP A 541 5.64 10.19 -11.81
N ASP A 542 4.70 9.39 -11.29
CA ASP A 542 3.90 8.46 -12.09
C ASP A 542 3.06 9.19 -13.17
N SER A 543 2.51 10.36 -12.84
CA SER A 543 1.74 11.16 -13.80
C SER A 543 2.61 11.79 -14.90
N LEU A 544 3.89 12.07 -14.61
CA LEU A 544 4.82 12.73 -15.55
C LEU A 544 5.55 11.73 -16.43
N LEU A 545 5.87 10.56 -15.87
CA LEU A 545 6.62 9.48 -16.51
C LEU A 545 5.85 8.17 -16.36
N PRO A 546 4.66 8.05 -16.98
CA PRO A 546 3.91 6.81 -16.96
C PRO A 546 4.71 5.71 -17.67
N GLU A 547 4.58 4.49 -17.17
CA GLU A 547 5.21 3.32 -17.78
C GLU A 547 4.59 3.02 -19.15
N GLU A 548 5.43 2.79 -20.15
CA GLU A 548 4.97 2.62 -21.53
C GLU A 548 4.06 1.39 -21.65
N GLY A 549 2.88 1.57 -22.22
CA GLY A 549 1.89 0.51 -22.39
C GLY A 549 1.12 0.13 -21.11
N GLN A 550 1.38 0.79 -19.97
CA GLN A 550 0.65 0.57 -18.72
C GLN A 550 -0.20 1.80 -18.34
N PRO A 551 -1.35 1.59 -17.67
CA PRO A 551 -2.09 2.70 -17.08
C PRO A 551 -1.29 3.34 -15.94
N THR A 552 -1.50 4.64 -15.72
CA THR A 552 -1.00 5.35 -14.54
C THR A 552 -1.57 4.75 -13.25
N LEU A 553 -0.75 4.68 -12.21
CA LEU A 553 -1.11 4.26 -10.85
C LEU A 553 -1.60 5.44 -9.98
N ALA A 554 -1.75 6.63 -10.56
CA ALA A 554 -2.04 7.86 -9.82
C ALA A 554 -3.37 7.79 -9.04
N LEU A 555 -4.33 6.96 -9.45
CA LEU A 555 -5.59 6.80 -8.74
C LEU A 555 -5.40 5.93 -7.49
N GLU A 556 -4.70 4.81 -7.63
CA GLU A 556 -4.36 3.86 -6.58
C GLU A 556 -3.52 4.54 -5.49
N ILE A 557 -2.50 5.30 -5.90
CA ILE A 557 -1.63 6.04 -4.98
C ILE A 557 -2.41 7.18 -4.28
N ARG A 558 -3.34 7.85 -5.00
CA ARG A 558 -4.18 8.89 -4.40
C ARG A 558 -5.13 8.33 -3.34
N TRP A 559 -5.69 7.15 -3.57
CA TRP A 559 -6.49 6.47 -2.54
C TRP A 559 -5.66 6.28 -1.26
N HIS A 560 -4.41 5.83 -1.39
CA HIS A 560 -3.50 5.68 -0.25
C HIS A 560 -3.15 6.99 0.47
N LEU A 561 -3.26 8.13 -0.21
CA LEU A 561 -3.04 9.45 0.36
C LEU A 561 -4.27 9.98 1.12
N GLU A 562 -5.47 9.57 0.69
CA GLU A 562 -6.74 10.11 1.17
C GLU A 562 -7.41 9.23 2.25
N ASP A 563 -7.27 7.91 2.17
CA ASP A 563 -7.87 6.98 3.14
C ASP A 563 -7.05 6.95 4.45
N PRO A 564 -7.66 7.26 5.62
CA PRO A 564 -6.94 7.26 6.89
C PRO A 564 -6.48 5.86 7.32
N GLY A 565 -7.10 4.81 6.79
CA GLY A 565 -6.70 3.44 7.04
C GLY A 565 -5.48 3.01 6.26
N SER A 566 -5.13 3.69 5.16
CA SER A 566 -4.02 3.35 4.27
C SER A 566 -2.77 2.86 5.00
N LEU A 567 -2.28 1.70 4.59
CA LEU A 567 -1.09 1.04 5.18
C LEU A 567 0.15 1.93 5.28
N PHE A 568 0.33 2.90 4.37
CA PHE A 568 1.47 3.83 4.39
C PHE A 568 1.51 4.69 5.66
N HIS A 569 0.36 5.01 6.26
CA HIS A 569 0.28 5.74 7.53
C HIS A 569 0.73 4.90 8.75
N TRP A 570 0.77 3.58 8.59
CA TRP A 570 1.04 2.60 9.64
C TRP A 570 2.37 1.87 9.46
N LEU A 571 3.17 2.25 8.46
CA LEU A 571 4.56 1.81 8.33
C LEU A 571 5.44 2.39 9.43
N ASP A 572 6.55 1.71 9.73
CA ASP A 572 7.55 2.17 10.68
C ASP A 572 8.47 3.25 10.07
N TRP A 573 8.04 4.51 10.19
CA TRP A 573 8.76 5.71 9.74
C TRP A 573 9.91 6.08 10.70
N ARG A 574 11.00 5.32 10.68
CA ARG A 574 12.20 5.56 11.49
C ARG A 574 13.40 6.05 10.67
N VAL A 575 14.05 7.12 11.14
CA VAL A 575 15.24 7.70 10.51
C VAL A 575 16.48 7.32 11.35
N ASP A 576 17.08 6.19 11.00
CA ASP A 576 18.30 5.68 11.64
C ASP A 576 19.51 5.81 10.67
N GLU A 577 20.65 5.22 11.04
CA GLU A 577 21.74 5.01 10.09
C GLU A 577 21.21 4.21 8.88
N TRP A 578 21.41 4.74 7.69
CA TRP A 578 20.80 4.21 6.47
C TRP A 578 21.88 3.98 5.41
N HIS A 579 21.61 2.99 4.56
CA HIS A 579 22.41 2.65 3.40
C HIS A 579 21.47 2.46 2.21
N GLU A 580 21.98 2.63 1.00
CA GLU A 580 21.22 2.31 -0.21
C GLU A 580 21.30 0.82 -0.53
N PRO A 581 20.26 0.27 -1.19
CA PRO A 581 20.33 -1.09 -1.70
C PRO A 581 21.54 -1.34 -2.61
N GLY A 582 21.96 -0.32 -3.36
CA GLY A 582 23.09 -0.37 -4.28
C GLY A 582 24.09 0.79 -4.12
N PRO A 583 25.25 0.73 -4.80
CA PRO A 583 26.25 1.77 -4.72
C PRO A 583 25.79 3.04 -5.45
N ARG A 584 25.86 4.19 -4.76
CA ARG A 584 25.61 5.50 -5.37
C ARG A 584 26.89 6.04 -6.03
N PRO A 585 26.91 6.32 -7.34
CA PRO A 585 28.07 6.93 -7.99
C PRO A 585 28.30 8.35 -7.50
N ARG A 586 29.56 8.80 -7.53
CA ARG A 586 29.87 10.23 -7.45
C ARG A 586 29.43 10.92 -8.74
N LEU A 587 29.11 12.22 -8.65
CA LEU A 587 28.72 13.00 -9.82
C LEU A 587 29.78 12.93 -10.94
N SER A 588 31.06 13.01 -10.60
CA SER A 588 32.18 12.90 -11.55
C SER A 588 32.29 11.51 -12.20
N GLN A 589 32.06 10.44 -11.45
CA GLN A 589 32.03 9.08 -11.97
C GLN A 589 30.87 8.91 -12.96
N PHE A 590 29.68 9.41 -12.61
CA PHE A 590 28.52 9.36 -13.50
C PHE A 590 28.71 10.21 -14.77
N THR A 591 29.32 11.39 -14.65
CA THR A 591 29.72 12.21 -15.81
C THR A 591 30.73 11.49 -16.71
N ALA A 592 31.72 10.82 -16.14
CA ALA A 592 32.71 10.06 -16.91
C ALA A 592 32.09 8.84 -17.61
N LEU A 593 31.23 8.09 -16.91
CA LEU A 593 30.43 7.01 -17.49
C LEU A 593 29.60 7.48 -18.67
N SER A 594 29.02 8.68 -18.56
CA SER A 594 28.18 9.28 -19.61
C SER A 594 28.94 9.65 -20.88
N LEU A 595 30.28 9.61 -20.90
CA LEU A 595 31.08 9.82 -22.12
C LEU A 595 30.87 8.71 -23.16
N VAL A 596 30.36 7.54 -22.75
CA VAL A 596 29.95 6.46 -23.67
C VAL A 596 28.95 6.94 -24.73
N GLY A 597 28.14 7.96 -24.39
CA GLY A 597 27.11 8.48 -25.28
C GLY A 597 26.07 7.41 -25.65
N PRO A 598 25.25 7.66 -26.70
CA PRO A 598 24.21 6.74 -27.14
C PRO A 598 24.73 5.52 -27.90
N LEU A 599 25.91 4.98 -27.55
CA LEU A 599 26.36 3.67 -28.05
C LEU A 599 25.51 2.54 -27.47
N ASN A 600 25.19 2.67 -26.18
CA ASN A 600 24.42 1.72 -25.40
C ASN A 600 23.36 2.45 -24.57
N SER A 601 22.54 1.68 -23.85
CA SER A 601 21.61 2.22 -22.87
C SER A 601 22.35 3.10 -21.84
N PRO A 602 21.73 4.18 -21.35
CA PRO A 602 22.38 5.06 -20.38
C PRO A 602 22.85 4.33 -19.12
N PRO A 603 24.10 4.56 -18.65
CA PRO A 603 24.66 3.87 -17.50
C PRO A 603 24.18 4.48 -16.18
N TRP A 604 22.93 4.19 -15.78
CA TRP A 604 22.29 4.74 -14.57
C TRP A 604 22.83 4.18 -13.24
N SER A 605 23.64 3.11 -13.29
CA SER A 605 24.26 2.48 -12.13
C SER A 605 25.76 2.27 -12.36
N LEU A 606 26.52 2.10 -11.27
CA LEU A 606 27.92 1.71 -11.39
C LEU A 606 28.02 0.27 -11.89
N PRO A 607 28.87 -0.03 -12.88
CA PRO A 607 29.06 -1.39 -13.34
C PRO A 607 29.64 -2.25 -12.21
N HIS A 608 28.99 -3.37 -11.98
CA HIS A 608 29.43 -4.42 -11.07
C HIS A 608 29.86 -5.66 -11.86
N ARG A 609 30.52 -6.60 -11.18
CA ARG A 609 30.88 -7.87 -11.79
C ARG A 609 29.61 -8.67 -12.02
N GLU A 610 29.41 -9.13 -13.26
CA GLU A 610 28.26 -9.92 -13.65
C GLU A 610 28.47 -11.42 -13.35
N SER A 611 27.38 -12.18 -13.44
CA SER A 611 27.43 -13.63 -13.31
C SER A 611 28.17 -14.29 -14.48
N GLU A 612 28.59 -15.55 -14.32
CA GLU A 612 29.25 -16.27 -15.42
C GLU A 612 28.33 -16.46 -16.64
N ARG A 613 27.01 -16.46 -16.44
CA ARG A 613 26.00 -16.51 -17.53
C ARG A 613 26.09 -15.24 -18.37
N GLU A 614 25.93 -14.08 -17.75
CA GLU A 614 25.99 -12.78 -18.41
C GLU A 614 27.37 -12.50 -19.01
N ALA A 615 28.43 -12.92 -18.33
CA ALA A 615 29.79 -12.78 -18.81
C ALA A 615 30.04 -13.49 -20.16
N VAL A 616 29.26 -14.51 -20.55
CA VAL A 616 29.36 -15.13 -21.88
C VAL A 616 28.99 -14.13 -22.97
N ALA A 617 27.83 -13.48 -22.87
CA ALA A 617 27.36 -12.53 -23.86
C ALA A 617 28.32 -11.34 -23.99
N ILE A 618 28.86 -10.86 -22.86
CA ILE A 618 29.85 -9.77 -22.86
C ILE A 618 31.14 -10.23 -23.54
N ARG A 619 31.65 -11.45 -23.26
CA ARG A 619 32.85 -11.99 -23.93
C ARG A 619 32.64 -12.14 -25.43
N GLU A 620 31.48 -12.65 -25.86
CA GLU A 620 31.15 -12.80 -27.28
C GLU A 620 31.06 -11.45 -28.00
N TRP A 621 30.50 -10.43 -27.33
CA TRP A 621 30.48 -9.07 -27.86
C TRP A 621 31.88 -8.46 -27.96
N VAL A 622 32.70 -8.57 -26.90
CA VAL A 622 34.10 -8.07 -26.88
C VAL A 622 34.93 -8.74 -27.98
N ASP A 623 34.81 -10.06 -28.13
CA ASP A 623 35.48 -10.83 -29.19
C ASP A 623 34.98 -10.41 -30.58
N GLY A 624 33.65 -10.37 -30.78
CA GLY A 624 33.06 -10.07 -32.07
C GLY A 624 33.34 -8.66 -32.60
N HIS A 625 33.48 -7.66 -31.71
CA HIS A 625 33.67 -6.25 -32.11
C HIS A 625 35.13 -5.80 -32.06
N TYR A 626 35.93 -6.33 -31.13
CA TYR A 626 37.29 -5.85 -30.88
C TYR A 626 38.36 -6.96 -30.98
N ALA A 627 37.96 -8.23 -31.15
CA ALA A 627 38.85 -9.39 -31.16
C ALA A 627 39.76 -9.48 -29.92
N LEU A 628 39.21 -9.12 -28.75
CA LEU A 628 39.92 -9.19 -27.47
C LEU A 628 39.48 -10.46 -26.72
N HIS A 629 40.44 -11.25 -26.25
CA HIS A 629 40.18 -12.55 -25.63
C HIS A 629 40.61 -12.61 -24.15
N SER A 630 41.27 -11.58 -23.64
CA SER A 630 41.80 -11.56 -22.28
C SER A 630 41.81 -10.18 -21.62
N ALA A 631 41.94 -10.18 -20.29
CA ALA A 631 42.08 -8.95 -19.49
C ALA A 631 43.32 -8.13 -19.89
N GLU A 632 44.43 -8.80 -20.22
CA GLU A 632 45.68 -8.13 -20.64
C GLU A 632 45.49 -7.38 -21.96
N GLU A 633 44.95 -8.08 -22.98
CA GLU A 633 44.65 -7.48 -24.29
C GLU A 633 43.66 -6.31 -24.16
N LEU A 634 42.61 -6.45 -23.33
CA LEU A 634 41.65 -5.37 -23.12
C LEU A 634 42.31 -4.16 -22.46
N VAL A 635 43.12 -4.35 -21.42
CA VAL A 635 43.81 -3.24 -20.74
C VAL A 635 44.81 -2.55 -21.68
N GLU A 636 45.52 -3.30 -22.52
CA GLU A 636 46.37 -2.72 -23.57
C GLU A 636 45.54 -1.89 -24.56
N PHE A 637 44.39 -2.39 -25.00
CA PHE A 637 43.52 -1.67 -25.93
C PHE A 637 42.89 -0.41 -25.31
N LEU A 638 42.48 -0.46 -24.03
CA LEU A 638 42.06 0.74 -23.29
C LEU A 638 43.16 1.81 -23.25
N ASN A 639 44.40 1.40 -22.96
CA ASN A 639 45.53 2.33 -22.98
C ASN A 639 45.79 2.90 -24.38
N PHE A 640 45.68 2.07 -25.42
CA PHE A 640 45.76 2.51 -26.81
C PHE A 640 44.72 3.60 -27.11
N LEU A 641 43.43 3.37 -26.80
CA LEU A 641 42.36 4.34 -27.04
C LEU A 641 42.61 5.67 -26.29
N LEU A 642 43.06 5.60 -25.04
CA LEU A 642 43.30 6.79 -24.21
C LEU A 642 44.57 7.56 -24.62
N GLU A 643 45.55 6.92 -25.27
CA GLU A 643 46.83 7.55 -25.65
C GLU A 643 46.86 8.01 -27.09
N SER A 644 46.49 7.11 -28.00
CA SER A 644 46.60 7.31 -29.45
C SER A 644 45.25 7.17 -30.13
N GLY A 645 44.57 6.03 -29.95
CA GLY A 645 43.24 5.72 -30.49
C GLY A 645 43.16 5.71 -32.01
N ASP A 646 41.95 5.48 -32.52
CA ASP A 646 41.64 5.52 -33.95
C ASP A 646 41.87 6.92 -34.51
N ARG A 647 41.68 7.96 -33.69
CA ARG A 647 41.99 9.36 -34.06
C ARG A 647 43.41 9.54 -34.59
N GLN A 648 44.39 8.77 -34.10
CA GLN A 648 45.77 8.89 -34.58
C GLN A 648 45.90 8.41 -36.03
N GLU A 649 45.12 7.39 -36.43
CA GLU A 649 45.04 6.96 -37.83
C GLU A 649 44.55 8.12 -38.71
N TYR A 650 43.50 8.83 -38.29
CA TYR A 650 43.02 10.03 -38.96
C TYR A 650 44.12 11.11 -39.05
N GLN A 651 44.74 11.44 -37.92
CA GLN A 651 45.75 12.51 -37.83
C GLN A 651 46.98 12.26 -38.71
N ILE A 652 47.41 11.00 -38.86
CA ILE A 652 48.60 10.65 -39.62
C ILE A 652 48.27 10.46 -41.11
N ASN A 653 47.22 9.70 -41.41
CA ASN A 653 46.97 9.23 -42.77
C ASN A 653 46.03 10.14 -43.57
N TYR A 654 45.17 10.90 -42.90
CA TYR A 654 44.06 11.60 -43.55
C TYR A 654 44.12 13.13 -43.36
N ALA A 655 44.38 13.60 -42.14
CA ALA A 655 44.47 15.03 -41.84
C ALA A 655 45.47 15.80 -42.73
N PRO A 656 46.64 15.26 -43.15
CA PRO A 656 47.55 15.99 -44.05
C PRO A 656 46.94 16.34 -45.42
N TYR A 657 45.93 15.59 -45.89
CA TYR A 657 45.25 15.88 -47.15
C TYR A 657 44.37 17.13 -47.09
N THR A 658 43.92 17.54 -45.91
CA THR A 658 43.17 18.80 -45.71
C THR A 658 44.00 20.03 -46.10
N LEU A 659 45.33 19.93 -46.04
CA LEU A 659 46.27 20.99 -46.42
C LEU A 659 46.70 20.92 -47.90
N ASN A 660 46.36 19.85 -48.63
CA ASN A 660 46.79 19.63 -50.01
C ASN A 660 45.73 18.90 -50.85
N THR A 661 44.74 19.66 -51.31
CA THR A 661 43.63 19.17 -52.15
C THR A 661 44.07 18.59 -53.48
N THR A 662 45.20 19.05 -54.04
CA THR A 662 45.74 18.51 -55.31
C THR A 662 46.26 17.08 -55.11
N ARG A 663 46.97 16.84 -54.00
CA ARG A 663 47.44 15.50 -53.65
C ARG A 663 46.24 14.57 -53.37
N LEU A 664 45.23 15.05 -52.64
CA LEU A 664 44.03 14.27 -52.35
C LEU A 664 43.30 13.84 -53.63
N ALA A 665 43.08 14.76 -54.57
CA ALA A 665 42.44 14.45 -55.84
C ALA A 665 43.25 13.44 -56.68
N SER A 666 44.59 13.54 -56.65
CA SER A 666 45.48 12.60 -57.34
C SER A 666 45.42 11.19 -56.74
N GLU A 667 45.37 11.08 -55.41
CA GLU A 667 45.31 9.81 -54.70
C GLU A 667 43.97 9.09 -54.99
N ILE A 668 42.86 9.82 -54.86
CA ILE A 668 41.51 9.31 -55.21
C ILE A 668 41.46 8.83 -56.66
N ALA A 669 41.94 9.63 -57.62
CA ALA A 669 41.94 9.25 -59.02
C ALA A 669 42.80 8.01 -59.32
N THR A 670 43.89 7.82 -58.56
CA THR A 670 44.76 6.64 -58.69
C THR A 670 44.01 5.39 -58.25
N LEU A 671 43.40 5.43 -57.06
CA LEU A 671 42.63 4.33 -56.51
C LEU A 671 41.40 3.98 -57.37
N GLU A 672 40.67 4.98 -57.87
CA GLU A 672 39.51 4.79 -58.77
C GLU A 672 39.87 4.18 -60.13
N SER A 673 41.14 4.31 -60.56
CA SER A 673 41.60 3.82 -61.87
C SER A 673 42.03 2.34 -61.88
N GLY A 674 42.16 1.71 -60.71
CA GLY A 674 42.60 0.32 -60.54
C GLY A 674 41.52 -0.61 -59.97
N GLU A 675 41.79 -1.92 -59.94
CA GLU A 675 41.01 -2.86 -59.12
C GLU A 675 41.39 -2.66 -57.64
N CYS A 676 40.46 -2.16 -56.81
CA CYS A 676 40.70 -1.99 -55.37
C CYS A 676 40.52 -3.31 -54.62
N SER A 677 41.48 -3.66 -53.77
CA SER A 677 41.25 -4.55 -52.63
C SER A 677 40.25 -3.94 -51.63
N GLU A 678 39.76 -4.73 -50.67
CA GLU A 678 38.82 -4.22 -49.65
C GLU A 678 39.45 -3.13 -48.76
N GLU A 679 40.75 -3.27 -48.43
CA GLU A 679 41.51 -2.26 -47.68
C GLU A 679 41.64 -0.96 -48.48
N GLU A 680 42.00 -1.05 -49.76
CA GLU A 680 42.09 0.11 -50.66
C GLU A 680 40.73 0.78 -50.88
N ARG A 681 39.64 -0.01 -50.91
CA ARG A 681 38.28 0.51 -51.01
C ARG A 681 37.90 1.29 -49.76
N THR A 682 38.23 0.78 -48.57
CA THR A 682 38.01 1.48 -47.30
C THR A 682 38.82 2.77 -47.23
N HIS A 683 40.09 2.71 -47.66
CA HIS A 683 40.95 3.89 -47.74
C HIS A 683 40.40 4.94 -48.71
N LEU A 684 39.96 4.53 -49.91
CA LEU A 684 39.33 5.41 -50.90
C LEU A 684 38.09 6.11 -50.33
N LEU A 685 37.21 5.37 -49.64
CA LEU A 685 36.02 5.93 -49.00
C LEU A 685 36.40 6.98 -47.93
N ARG A 686 37.39 6.69 -47.08
CA ARG A 686 37.88 7.65 -46.08
C ARG A 686 38.51 8.90 -46.73
N LEU A 687 39.22 8.76 -47.85
CA LEU A 687 39.72 9.91 -48.62
C LEU A 687 38.58 10.74 -49.23
N GLN A 688 37.51 10.09 -49.71
CA GLN A 688 36.31 10.78 -50.20
C GLN A 688 35.62 11.54 -49.05
N ARG A 689 35.49 10.93 -47.87
CA ARG A 689 34.98 11.60 -46.64
C ARG A 689 35.80 12.85 -46.29
N VAL A 690 37.14 12.76 -46.34
CA VAL A 690 38.03 13.93 -46.13
C VAL A 690 37.81 15.00 -47.20
N ARG A 691 37.70 14.62 -48.48
CA ARG A 691 37.48 15.56 -49.59
C ARG A 691 36.19 16.35 -49.39
N ASP A 692 35.14 15.64 -49.00
CA ASP A 692 33.79 16.19 -48.89
C ASP A 692 33.53 16.80 -47.50
N ASN A 693 34.52 16.68 -46.58
CA ASN A 693 34.40 17.03 -45.16
C ASN A 693 33.12 16.44 -44.54
N GLU A 694 32.88 15.17 -44.84
CA GLU A 694 31.66 14.49 -44.43
C GLU A 694 31.51 14.57 -42.90
N ASP A 695 30.33 14.99 -42.46
CA ASP A 695 29.96 15.21 -41.05
C ASP A 695 30.92 16.11 -40.25
N GLY A 696 31.73 16.92 -40.93
CA GLY A 696 32.70 17.82 -40.30
C GLY A 696 33.95 17.14 -39.77
N CYS A 697 34.30 15.95 -40.28
CA CYS A 697 35.47 15.18 -39.83
C CYS A 697 36.82 15.94 -39.89
N ASN A 698 36.94 16.98 -40.71
CA ASN A 698 38.14 17.82 -40.77
C ASN A 698 38.13 18.99 -39.77
N ASP A 699 36.97 19.33 -39.24
CA ASP A 699 36.76 20.54 -38.43
C ASP A 699 36.65 20.25 -36.93
N THR A 700 36.53 18.98 -36.53
CA THR A 700 36.39 18.55 -35.14
C THR A 700 37.48 17.57 -34.74
N ASP A 701 37.82 17.55 -33.46
CA ASP A 701 38.60 16.45 -32.91
C ASP A 701 37.74 15.17 -32.87
N LEU A 702 38.33 14.04 -33.26
CA LEU A 702 37.67 12.73 -33.29
C LEU A 702 37.90 11.92 -32.02
N ILE A 703 38.62 12.45 -31.02
CA ILE A 703 38.90 11.75 -29.76
C ILE A 703 37.65 11.30 -28.99
N ALA A 704 36.51 11.98 -29.12
CA ALA A 704 35.26 11.56 -28.50
C ALA A 704 34.83 10.14 -28.94
N TRP A 705 35.16 9.72 -30.16
CA TRP A 705 34.95 8.35 -30.62
C TRP A 705 35.77 7.34 -29.81
N ASP A 706 37.06 7.63 -29.61
CA ASP A 706 37.94 6.77 -28.80
C ASP A 706 37.52 6.75 -27.32
N LEU A 707 37.11 7.89 -26.77
CA LEU A 707 36.68 8.01 -25.38
C LEU A 707 35.39 7.24 -25.12
N ALA A 708 34.41 7.31 -26.03
CA ALA A 708 33.17 6.58 -25.92
C ALA A 708 33.43 5.06 -25.90
N GLN A 709 34.24 4.56 -26.84
CA GLN A 709 34.66 3.14 -26.88
C GLN A 709 35.46 2.73 -25.63
N ALA A 710 36.39 3.58 -25.17
CA ALA A 710 37.20 3.28 -24.00
C ALA A 710 36.36 3.16 -22.72
N VAL A 711 35.35 4.02 -22.55
CA VAL A 711 34.44 3.93 -21.41
C VAL A 711 33.54 2.71 -21.52
N ASP A 712 33.02 2.39 -22.71
CA ASP A 712 32.20 1.20 -22.95
C ASP A 712 32.96 -0.10 -22.64
N LEU A 713 34.19 -0.22 -23.14
CA LEU A 713 35.07 -1.35 -22.87
C LEU A 713 35.49 -1.41 -21.39
N ALA A 714 35.66 -0.27 -20.71
CA ALA A 714 35.94 -0.26 -19.28
C ALA A 714 34.75 -0.79 -18.48
N VAL A 715 33.52 -0.48 -18.89
CA VAL A 715 32.28 -1.04 -18.31
C VAL A 715 32.26 -2.55 -18.50
N ALA A 716 32.45 -3.04 -19.74
CA ALA A 716 32.49 -4.47 -20.04
C ALA A 716 33.61 -5.18 -19.25
N ALA A 717 34.79 -4.59 -19.14
CA ALA A 717 35.90 -5.14 -18.37
C ALA A 717 35.58 -5.23 -16.87
N ARG A 718 34.88 -4.22 -16.33
CA ARG A 718 34.43 -4.22 -14.94
C ARG A 718 33.39 -5.31 -14.68
N GLN A 719 32.51 -5.55 -15.65
CA GLN A 719 31.49 -6.59 -15.64
C GLN A 719 32.08 -8.00 -15.75
N LEU A 720 33.09 -8.19 -16.60
CA LEU A 720 33.83 -9.45 -16.72
C LEU A 720 34.75 -9.75 -15.53
N GLY A 721 34.95 -8.78 -14.63
CA GLY A 721 35.96 -8.86 -13.57
C GLY A 721 37.40 -8.83 -14.09
N TRP A 722 37.61 -8.30 -15.30
CA TRP A 722 38.94 -8.08 -15.90
C TRP A 722 39.58 -6.78 -15.42
N LEU A 723 38.75 -5.85 -14.94
CA LEU A 723 39.19 -4.58 -14.36
C LEU A 723 38.61 -4.42 -12.95
N GLU A 724 39.49 -4.23 -11.97
CA GLU A 724 39.09 -3.95 -10.58
C GLU A 724 38.58 -2.52 -10.44
N ALA A 725 37.77 -2.26 -9.40
CA ALA A 725 37.11 -0.97 -9.21
C ALA A 725 38.08 0.23 -9.21
N ALA A 726 39.26 0.09 -8.60
CA ALA A 726 40.25 1.17 -8.53
C ALA A 726 40.94 1.47 -9.87
N ASP A 727 41.09 0.47 -10.75
CA ASP A 727 41.66 0.67 -12.08
C ASP A 727 40.60 1.19 -13.05
N PHE A 728 39.35 0.73 -12.90
CA PHE A 728 38.19 1.28 -13.58
C PHE A 728 38.02 2.79 -13.31
N ASP A 729 38.09 3.20 -12.03
CA ASP A 729 38.04 4.61 -11.67
C ASP A 729 39.15 5.43 -12.33
N ARG A 730 40.38 4.89 -12.45
CA ARG A 730 41.49 5.58 -13.13
C ARG A 730 41.24 5.74 -14.64
N VAL A 731 40.63 4.75 -15.28
CA VAL A 731 40.23 4.84 -16.70
C VAL A 731 39.19 5.96 -16.88
N LEU A 732 38.16 5.99 -16.03
CA LEU A 732 37.15 7.04 -16.05
C LEU A 732 37.74 8.44 -15.79
N GLU A 733 38.63 8.59 -14.80
CA GLU A 733 39.31 9.86 -14.52
C GLU A 733 40.15 10.36 -15.71
N ARG A 734 40.85 9.44 -16.40
CA ARG A 734 41.64 9.75 -17.59
C ARG A 734 40.76 10.15 -18.77
N ALA A 735 39.68 9.42 -19.02
CA ALA A 735 38.71 9.74 -20.07
C ALA A 735 38.05 11.11 -19.82
N HIS A 736 37.63 11.37 -18.57
CA HIS A 736 37.09 12.65 -18.14
C HIS A 736 38.08 13.80 -18.36
N GLY A 737 39.36 13.62 -18.01
CA GLY A 737 40.41 14.62 -18.23
C GLY A 737 40.64 14.94 -19.71
N LEU A 738 40.65 13.92 -20.57
CA LEU A 738 40.80 14.08 -22.02
C LEU A 738 39.58 14.79 -22.63
N ALA A 739 38.35 14.41 -22.25
CA ALA A 739 37.16 15.10 -22.70
C ALA A 739 37.22 16.60 -22.37
N ALA A 740 37.60 16.94 -21.14
CA ALA A 740 37.74 18.32 -20.68
C ALA A 740 38.81 19.14 -21.44
N SER A 741 39.88 18.50 -21.92
CA SER A 741 40.95 19.20 -22.65
C SER A 741 40.66 19.41 -24.13
N HIS A 742 39.82 18.57 -24.74
CA HIS A 742 39.55 18.57 -26.18
C HIS A 742 38.24 19.25 -26.56
N TYR A 743 37.23 19.27 -25.68
CA TYR A 743 35.92 19.83 -25.98
C TYR A 743 35.49 20.88 -24.95
N SER A 744 34.64 21.80 -25.40
CA SER A 744 34.11 22.90 -24.57
C SER A 744 32.77 22.58 -23.89
N GLY A 745 32.13 21.46 -24.26
CA GLY A 745 30.79 21.11 -23.81
C GLY A 745 30.23 19.88 -24.52
N TRP A 746 29.07 19.39 -24.06
CA TRP A 746 28.39 18.22 -24.61
C TRP A 746 28.06 18.35 -26.11
N GLU A 747 27.70 19.54 -26.60
CA GLU A 747 27.43 19.73 -28.03
C GLU A 747 28.69 19.50 -28.88
N ALA A 748 29.84 20.03 -28.44
CA ALA A 748 31.11 19.85 -29.15
C ALA A 748 31.57 18.39 -29.09
N TYR A 749 31.42 17.75 -27.92
CA TYR A 749 31.68 16.32 -27.76
C TYR A 749 30.80 15.47 -28.68
N ALA A 750 29.50 15.75 -28.75
CA ALA A 750 28.56 15.04 -29.62
C ALA A 750 28.91 15.16 -31.11
N ARG A 751 29.38 16.34 -31.56
CA ARG A 751 29.87 16.54 -32.94
C ARG A 751 31.12 15.72 -33.21
N GLY A 752 32.10 15.74 -32.29
CA GLY A 752 33.31 14.91 -32.41
C GLY A 752 33.00 13.42 -32.42
N PHE A 753 32.08 12.98 -31.56
CA PHE A 753 31.64 11.60 -31.48
C PHE A 753 30.94 11.14 -32.77
N TYR A 754 29.99 11.94 -33.27
CA TYR A 754 29.28 11.65 -34.52
C TYR A 754 30.22 11.61 -35.73
N ALA A 755 31.12 12.59 -35.85
CA ALA A 755 32.09 12.65 -36.93
C ALA A 755 33.06 11.45 -36.89
N GLY A 756 33.52 11.05 -35.70
CA GLY A 756 34.38 9.87 -35.54
C GLY A 756 33.65 8.58 -35.90
N PHE A 757 32.44 8.37 -35.39
CA PHE A 757 31.59 7.21 -35.73
C PHE A 757 31.37 7.14 -37.25
N SER A 758 30.98 8.24 -37.89
CA SER A 758 30.76 8.30 -39.34
C SER A 758 32.04 8.04 -40.16
N PHE A 759 33.18 8.55 -39.69
CA PHE A 759 34.46 8.41 -40.37
C PHE A 759 35.01 6.99 -40.31
N PHE A 760 34.98 6.34 -39.14
CA PHE A 760 35.59 5.03 -38.93
C PHE A 760 34.66 3.86 -39.32
N MET A 761 33.34 4.06 -39.32
CA MET A 761 32.36 3.06 -39.75
C MET A 761 32.60 2.61 -41.20
N GLY A 762 32.62 1.28 -41.40
CA GLY A 762 32.72 0.65 -42.71
C GLY A 762 31.49 0.92 -43.59
N GLU A 763 31.63 0.74 -44.90
CA GLU A 763 30.54 0.96 -45.84
C GLU A 763 29.66 -0.29 -45.94
N THR A 764 28.53 -0.27 -45.24
CA THR A 764 27.50 -1.33 -45.28
C THR A 764 26.17 -0.77 -45.80
N PRO A 765 25.28 -1.61 -46.35
CA PRO A 765 23.93 -1.17 -46.74
C PRO A 765 23.14 -0.46 -45.62
N GLU A 766 23.46 -0.76 -44.36
CA GLU A 766 22.79 -0.24 -43.17
C GLU A 766 23.40 1.07 -42.65
N ARG A 767 24.55 1.54 -43.17
CA ARG A 767 25.29 2.71 -42.68
C ARG A 767 24.40 3.94 -42.46
N GLU A 768 23.63 4.32 -43.48
CA GLU A 768 22.75 5.51 -43.40
C GLU A 768 21.68 5.36 -42.32
N SER A 769 21.19 4.14 -42.09
CA SER A 769 20.23 3.84 -41.03
C SER A 769 20.89 3.99 -39.66
N PHE A 770 22.11 3.50 -39.47
CA PHE A 770 22.86 3.66 -38.21
C PHE A 770 23.17 5.13 -37.93
N LEU A 771 23.60 5.89 -38.93
CA LEU A 771 23.84 7.33 -38.80
C LEU A 771 22.56 8.11 -38.49
N ALA A 772 21.43 7.74 -39.11
CA ALA A 772 20.14 8.35 -38.79
C ALA A 772 19.70 8.05 -37.36
N GLY A 773 19.81 6.79 -36.91
CA GLY A 773 19.50 6.40 -35.53
C GLY A 773 20.39 7.11 -34.51
N LEU A 774 21.70 7.20 -34.78
CA LEU A 774 22.63 7.91 -33.91
C LEU A 774 22.31 9.41 -33.84
N ARG A 775 21.97 10.07 -34.96
CA ARG A 775 21.52 11.47 -34.94
C ARG A 775 20.30 11.66 -34.05
N GLN A 776 19.30 10.78 -34.16
CA GLN A 776 18.10 10.84 -33.32
C GLN A 776 18.43 10.65 -31.84
N ALA A 777 19.32 9.71 -31.50
CA ALA A 777 19.76 9.50 -30.14
C ALA A 777 20.54 10.71 -29.58
N LEU A 778 21.41 11.34 -30.38
CA LEU A 778 22.12 12.56 -29.98
C LEU A 778 21.19 13.75 -29.77
N VAL A 779 20.13 13.90 -30.58
CA VAL A 779 19.06 14.87 -30.32
C VAL A 779 18.45 14.61 -28.94
N ALA A 780 18.10 13.37 -28.64
CA ALA A 780 17.44 12.99 -27.40
C ALA A 780 18.35 13.20 -26.17
N TRP A 781 19.62 12.79 -26.25
CA TRP A 781 20.61 12.95 -25.16
C TRP A 781 20.94 14.41 -24.86
N LEU A 782 21.10 15.26 -25.89
CA LEU A 782 21.38 16.68 -25.71
C LEU A 782 20.19 17.46 -25.18
N SER A 783 18.96 17.04 -25.53
CA SER A 783 17.74 17.76 -25.19
C SER A 783 16.97 17.19 -24.00
N ALA A 784 17.26 15.96 -23.55
CA ALA A 784 16.46 15.15 -22.63
C ALA A 784 14.99 15.02 -23.07
N ALA A 785 14.78 14.74 -24.35
CA ALA A 785 13.45 14.50 -24.91
C ALA A 785 13.47 13.20 -25.75
N PRO A 786 12.91 12.09 -25.24
CA PRO A 786 12.21 11.96 -23.96
C PRO A 786 13.14 12.07 -22.73
N PRO A 787 12.61 12.35 -21.53
CA PRO A 787 13.41 12.61 -20.32
C PRO A 787 14.49 11.57 -20.03
N LEU A 788 14.15 10.29 -20.09
CA LEU A 788 15.07 9.18 -19.75
C LEU A 788 15.96 8.74 -20.92
N ALA A 789 16.05 9.51 -22.00
CA ALA A 789 16.85 9.13 -23.17
C ALA A 789 18.35 9.05 -22.83
N GLY A 790 18.86 9.96 -21.99
CA GLY A 790 20.26 9.99 -21.60
C GLY A 790 20.62 11.19 -20.72
N PRO A 791 21.78 11.14 -20.03
CA PRO A 791 22.05 12.02 -18.90
C PRO A 791 22.70 13.37 -19.25
N TRP A 792 23.19 13.59 -20.47
CA TRP A 792 23.98 14.79 -20.81
C TRP A 792 23.25 16.12 -20.50
N ALA A 793 21.94 16.14 -20.66
CA ALA A 793 21.11 17.30 -20.39
C ALA A 793 21.10 17.75 -18.91
N SER A 794 21.38 16.84 -17.98
CA SER A 794 21.40 17.10 -16.53
C SER A 794 22.81 17.13 -15.93
N LEU A 795 23.84 16.93 -16.75
CA LEU A 795 25.22 16.86 -16.29
C LEU A 795 26.02 18.04 -16.80
N GLU A 796 26.91 18.53 -15.94
CA GLU A 796 27.97 19.41 -16.40
C GLU A 796 28.96 18.62 -17.26
N PHE A 797 29.37 19.23 -18.36
CA PHE A 797 30.47 18.69 -19.14
C PHE A 797 31.76 18.72 -18.30
N PRO A 798 32.67 17.74 -18.44
CA PRO A 798 33.98 17.75 -17.77
C PRO A 798 34.70 19.11 -17.82
N GLY A 799 34.95 19.71 -16.66
CA GLY A 799 35.64 20.99 -16.53
C GLY A 799 34.78 22.25 -16.81
N ALA A 800 33.49 22.09 -17.13
CA ALA A 800 32.57 23.21 -17.30
C ALA A 800 32.24 23.89 -15.97
N ARG A 801 31.74 25.13 -16.05
CA ARG A 801 31.22 25.84 -14.87
C ARG A 801 29.79 25.36 -14.59
N PRO A 802 29.41 25.21 -13.30
CA PRO A 802 28.03 24.88 -12.94
C PRO A 802 27.02 25.89 -13.54
N ARG A 803 26.03 25.38 -14.26
CA ARG A 803 24.87 26.07 -14.84
C ARG A 803 23.54 25.52 -14.32
N HIS A 804 23.55 24.31 -13.78
CA HIS A 804 22.38 23.62 -13.24
C HIS A 804 21.87 24.24 -11.93
N TRP A 805 20.55 24.25 -11.74
CA TRP A 805 19.93 24.73 -10.51
C TRP A 805 19.88 23.61 -9.46
N ALA A 806 20.23 23.95 -8.22
CA ALA A 806 20.16 23.01 -7.12
C ALA A 806 18.69 22.56 -6.87
N PRO A 807 18.42 21.25 -6.79
CA PRO A 807 17.12 20.74 -6.37
C PRO A 807 16.74 21.21 -4.96
N MET A 808 15.44 21.34 -4.69
CA MET A 808 14.94 21.76 -3.36
C MET A 808 14.87 20.61 -2.33
N HIS A 809 15.30 19.41 -2.71
CA HIS A 809 15.34 18.22 -1.86
C HIS A 809 16.78 17.66 -1.84
N ILE A 810 17.06 16.74 -0.91
CA ILE A 810 18.43 16.26 -0.66
C ILE A 810 18.87 15.08 -1.55
N ASP A 811 17.97 14.51 -2.35
CA ASP A 811 18.33 13.40 -3.26
C ASP A 811 19.12 13.88 -4.49
N THR A 812 20.44 14.00 -4.30
CA THR A 812 21.41 14.32 -5.36
C THR A 812 22.61 13.39 -5.26
N LEU A 813 23.33 13.17 -6.36
CA LEU A 813 24.62 12.47 -6.27
C LEU A 813 25.61 13.28 -5.45
N PRO A 814 26.49 12.62 -4.66
CA PRO A 814 27.54 13.31 -3.95
C PRO A 814 28.48 13.99 -4.95
N GLY A 815 28.71 15.29 -4.73
CA GLY A 815 29.72 16.05 -5.46
C GLY A 815 31.13 15.60 -5.10
N ASP A 816 32.11 15.96 -5.93
CA ASP A 816 33.51 15.86 -5.53
C ASP A 816 33.82 16.89 -4.43
N SER A 817 34.86 16.63 -3.64
CA SER A 817 35.37 17.46 -2.52
C SER A 817 35.54 18.99 -2.77
N ARG A 818 35.32 19.46 -4.00
CA ARG A 818 35.44 20.86 -4.45
C ARG A 818 34.13 21.51 -4.91
N LEU A 819 33.02 20.77 -4.95
CA LEU A 819 31.70 21.27 -5.32
C LEU A 819 30.79 21.14 -4.09
N LEU A 820 30.45 22.27 -3.48
CA LEU A 820 29.35 22.33 -2.51
C LEU A 820 28.05 22.15 -3.30
N HIS A 821 27.44 20.97 -3.18
CA HIS A 821 26.04 20.74 -3.50
C HIS A 821 25.18 21.00 -2.27
#